data_AF-A0A6A6DR86-F1
#
_entry.id   AF-A0A6A6DR86-F1
#
_cell.length_a   1.000
_cell.length_b   1.000
_cell.length_c   1.000
_cell.angle_alpha   90.00
_cell.angle_beta   90.00
_cell.angle_gamma   90.00
#
_symmetry.space_group_name_H-M   'P 1'
#
loop_
_entity.id
_entity.type
_entity.pdbx_description
1 polymer ?
#
loop_
_entity_poly.entity_id
_entity_poly.type
_entity_poly.pdbx_seq_one_letter_code
_entity_poly.pdbx_strand_id
1 'polypeptide(L)'
;MSNQNNNYTVGWICAITTELVAAQAFLDEKHEGPEYVSPNDDNDYTLGKIGKHNVVIAVLPDGEYGIASAASVAKDMLHSFPNIRLGLMVGIGGGAPSKKHDIRLGDIVVSDPYDGNGGVFQYDFGKTIQDRSFRTTGFLNQPPRVLRTAVNGLKAQYKADGHQLENAINGILKKKPRLRKEYNRPGLRTDRLYQSGVVHPPNDGVSCAVTCGDDPSTLVSRHERTEEEDNPAIHYGLIASANQLMKDALVRDKLAAEKNVLCFEMEAAGLMNNFPCLVIRGICDYSDSHKNKEWQGYAAMAAAAYAKDLLCKIVPNKVEAERKIGESLSSQCLQEVVEAHRVITQKHLEIQQDAVKQKLSDKQKECLQLFRLTKSTEDTTYEWFKDRVEDRVQGTCMWFLEHDHFQEWLKQESGPLLVSADPGCGKSVLAKYLIDHGLPRSATICYFFFKDQDQNTVRQALCALLHQLFSQKPSLIQHAMKQFDKDGQGLINSTKSLWTILGNAVQDPQVGPVITVLDALDECAESEFQDLMRNVENQFRSNQSGHGKLKYLLTSRPYEQIVSKFRGLLDAFPRIRIPGEEESEIISQEVNRVIKYRVERLAREKRLSDQVKGHLANQLLRVTHRTYLWVYLVFDYLKTEDFKKTPKGVESIIETLPKSINQAYERILNKSKEHWMVRKALGIILAAGRPLTLSEMNVAVNIDNTSQSIHNLDLEEEEDFKSRLRSWCGLFVSIYYGKIYFLHQTAREFLLVDLPSSTTIPTELQWHHCITIHHAHTVLAELCVRYLNFLNSDASLLTDTTLEAGHYIDSYAFLDYSAKFWGLHFREACISNDDAVMALLALRICNPDSKAYSVGVIFWT
;
A
#
# COMPACT_ATOMS: atom_id res chain seq x y z
N MET A 1 18.79 13.84 43.18
CA MET A 1 18.34 12.44 43.36
C MET A 1 19.23 11.58 42.50
N SER A 2 19.99 10.66 43.09
CA SER A 2 20.85 9.73 42.35
C SER A 2 19.97 8.89 41.43
N ASN A 3 20.15 9.02 40.12
CA ASN A 3 19.32 8.34 39.13
C ASN A 3 19.64 6.83 39.15
N GLN A 4 18.93 6.04 39.97
CA GLN A 4 19.16 4.61 40.22
C GLN A 4 19.26 3.81 38.92
N ASN A 5 18.53 4.22 37.88
CA ASN A 5 18.53 3.62 36.55
C ASN A 5 19.90 3.67 35.84
N ASN A 6 20.77 4.62 36.19
CA ASN A 6 22.12 4.70 35.63
C ASN A 6 23.04 3.56 36.07
N ASN A 7 22.66 2.78 37.08
CA ASN A 7 23.46 1.65 37.55
C ASN A 7 23.30 0.40 36.66
N TYR A 8 22.37 0.40 35.71
CA TYR A 8 22.06 -0.75 34.86
C TYR A 8 22.76 -0.62 33.51
N THR A 9 23.53 -1.64 33.15
CA THR A 9 24.39 -1.64 31.96
C THR A 9 24.02 -2.71 30.94
N VAL A 10 23.14 -3.64 31.30
CA VAL A 10 22.68 -4.74 30.45
C VAL A 10 21.15 -4.68 30.33
N GLY A 11 20.65 -4.58 29.10
CA GLY A 11 19.24 -4.72 28.79
C GLY A 11 18.94 -6.13 28.28
N TRP A 12 17.92 -6.78 28.82
CA TRP A 12 17.45 -8.11 28.45
C TRP A 12 15.99 -8.02 28.03
N ILE A 13 15.68 -8.39 26.80
CA ILE A 13 14.32 -8.36 26.26
C ILE A 13 13.79 -9.79 26.10
N CYS A 14 12.56 -10.01 26.57
CA CYS A 14 11.77 -11.22 26.41
C CYS A 14 10.53 -10.91 25.58
N ALA A 15 10.10 -11.82 24.71
CA ALA A 15 8.88 -11.69 23.92
C ALA A 15 7.62 -12.08 24.71
N ILE A 16 7.68 -13.11 25.56
CA ILE A 16 6.49 -13.63 26.27
C ILE A 16 6.71 -13.85 27.77
N THR A 17 5.61 -13.94 28.52
CA THR A 17 5.61 -14.19 29.97
C THR A 17 6.43 -15.41 30.36
N THR A 18 6.39 -16.48 29.58
CA THR A 18 7.18 -17.70 29.86
C THR A 18 8.68 -17.43 29.88
N GLU A 19 9.15 -16.57 28.99
CA GLU A 19 10.56 -16.17 28.89
C GLU A 19 10.93 -15.20 30.01
N LEU A 20 10.04 -14.25 30.34
CA LEU A 20 10.21 -13.33 31.46
C LEU A 20 10.38 -14.10 32.78
N VAL A 21 9.52 -15.08 33.04
CA VAL A 21 9.60 -15.91 34.26
C VAL A 21 10.94 -16.64 34.34
N ALA A 22 11.42 -17.21 33.23
CA ALA A 22 12.73 -17.85 33.18
C ALA A 22 13.86 -16.84 33.46
N ALA A 23 13.87 -15.69 32.79
CA ALA A 23 14.86 -14.64 32.99
C ALA A 23 14.92 -14.16 34.45
N GLN A 24 13.76 -13.88 35.05
CA GLN A 24 13.65 -13.48 36.46
C GLN A 24 14.15 -14.58 37.41
N ALA A 25 13.93 -15.85 37.07
CA ALA A 25 14.34 -16.96 37.92
C ALA A 25 15.87 -17.16 37.96
N PHE A 26 16.59 -16.66 36.96
CA PHE A 26 18.05 -16.74 36.87
C PHE A 26 18.81 -15.55 37.47
N LEU A 27 18.11 -14.49 37.90
CA LEU A 27 18.69 -13.40 38.69
C LEU A 27 19.32 -13.94 39.98
N ASP A 28 20.55 -13.51 40.28
CA ASP A 28 21.20 -13.79 41.56
C ASP A 28 20.57 -12.97 42.68
N GLU A 29 20.20 -11.73 42.35
CA GLU A 29 19.53 -10.77 43.23
C GLU A 29 18.45 -10.02 42.45
N LYS A 30 17.26 -9.90 43.02
CA LYS A 30 16.19 -9.06 42.47
C LYS A 30 16.22 -7.72 43.20
N HIS A 31 16.28 -6.63 42.45
CA HIS A 31 16.21 -5.27 43.00
C HIS A 31 14.75 -4.79 43.00
N GLU A 32 14.45 -3.75 43.79
CA GLU A 32 13.19 -3.03 43.68
C GLU A 32 13.02 -2.41 42.28
N GLY A 33 11.77 -2.24 41.85
CA GLY A 33 11.44 -1.63 40.57
C GLY A 33 11.92 -0.18 40.45
N PRO A 34 11.95 0.39 39.22
CA PRO A 34 12.37 1.77 39.04
C PRO A 34 11.36 2.74 39.69
N GLU A 35 11.84 3.69 40.49
CA GLU A 35 11.01 4.79 41.03
C GLU A 35 10.53 5.76 39.94
N TYR A 36 11.24 5.79 38.81
CA TYR A 36 10.96 6.65 37.67
C TYR A 36 11.29 5.96 36.36
N VAL A 37 10.37 6.09 35.40
CA VAL A 37 10.55 5.75 33.98
C VAL A 37 10.20 6.98 33.14
N SER A 38 10.70 7.02 31.91
CA SER A 38 10.49 8.14 31.00
C SER A 38 9.00 8.36 30.70
N PRO A 39 8.55 9.59 30.39
CA PRO A 39 7.18 9.82 29.97
C PRO A 39 6.87 9.05 28.69
N ASN A 40 5.76 8.29 28.68
CA ASN A 40 5.34 7.38 27.60
C ASN A 40 6.15 6.08 27.45
N ASP A 41 6.93 5.69 28.48
CA ASP A 41 7.45 4.34 28.60
C ASP A 41 6.45 3.47 29.36
N ASP A 42 5.73 2.61 28.62
CA ASP A 42 4.70 1.73 29.15
C ASP A 42 5.23 0.33 29.50
N ASN A 43 6.56 0.10 29.45
CA ASN A 43 7.14 -1.21 29.72
C ASN A 43 7.10 -1.57 31.21
N ASP A 44 6.85 -2.86 31.49
CA ASP A 44 7.11 -3.43 32.80
C ASP A 44 8.59 -3.85 32.91
N TYR A 45 9.27 -3.36 33.95
CA TYR A 45 10.68 -3.66 34.18
C TYR A 45 10.90 -4.50 35.41
N THR A 46 11.70 -5.55 35.24
CA THR A 46 12.33 -6.23 36.36
C THR A 46 13.80 -5.89 36.45
N LEU A 47 14.19 -5.38 37.61
CA LEU A 47 15.57 -5.00 37.89
C LEU A 47 16.25 -6.07 38.74
N GLY A 48 17.53 -6.34 38.46
CA GLY A 48 18.30 -7.26 39.27
C GLY A 48 19.77 -7.34 38.89
N LYS A 49 20.41 -8.40 39.38
CA LYS A 49 21.84 -8.66 39.18
C LYS A 49 22.08 -10.08 38.71
N ILE A 50 23.00 -10.22 37.76
CA ILE A 50 23.55 -11.50 37.31
C ILE A 50 25.07 -11.42 37.35
N GLY A 51 25.69 -12.26 38.18
CA GLY A 51 27.10 -12.23 38.47
C GLY A 51 27.52 -10.85 38.99
N LYS A 52 28.26 -10.11 38.15
CA LYS A 52 28.77 -8.76 38.46
C LYS A 52 28.05 -7.65 37.70
N HIS A 53 26.97 -7.95 36.97
CA HIS A 53 26.27 -7.01 36.10
C HIS A 53 24.87 -6.71 36.62
N ASN A 54 24.50 -5.44 36.61
CA ASN A 54 23.11 -5.02 36.84
C ASN A 54 22.34 -5.11 35.52
N VAL A 55 21.23 -5.83 35.57
CA VAL A 55 20.41 -6.19 34.41
C VAL A 55 19.02 -5.58 34.59
N VAL A 56 18.52 -4.95 33.53
CA VAL A 56 17.12 -4.58 33.37
C VAL A 56 16.46 -5.53 32.38
N ILE A 57 15.37 -6.16 32.79
CA ILE A 57 14.60 -7.10 31.99
C ILE A 57 13.27 -6.43 31.64
N ALA A 58 12.88 -6.46 30.37
CA ALA A 58 11.55 -6.08 29.91
C ALA A 58 10.90 -7.22 29.12
N VAL A 59 9.57 -7.23 29.11
CA VAL A 59 8.77 -8.12 28.27
C VAL A 59 7.95 -7.28 27.29
N LEU A 60 7.68 -7.81 26.10
CA LEU A 60 6.72 -7.21 25.18
C LEU A 60 5.31 -7.21 25.81
N PRO A 61 4.43 -6.25 25.42
CA PRO A 61 3.04 -6.23 25.88
C PRO A 61 2.31 -7.55 25.61
N ASP A 62 1.42 -7.95 26.52
CA ASP A 62 0.69 -9.21 26.37
C ASP A 62 -0.17 -9.23 25.10
N GLY A 63 -0.08 -10.31 24.33
CA GLY A 63 -0.72 -10.45 23.02
C GLY A 63 -0.01 -9.73 21.87
N GLU A 64 1.06 -8.98 22.13
CA GLU A 64 1.93 -8.41 21.10
C GLU A 64 3.20 -9.25 20.93
N TYR A 65 3.59 -9.46 19.68
CA TYR A 65 4.85 -10.11 19.31
C TYR A 65 5.30 -9.57 17.96
N GLY A 66 6.57 -9.82 17.61
CA GLY A 66 7.13 -9.36 16.36
C GLY A 66 8.15 -8.22 16.49
N ILE A 67 8.82 -7.98 15.37
CA ILE A 67 9.95 -7.06 15.17
C ILE A 67 9.69 -5.65 15.74
N ALA A 68 8.51 -5.09 15.51
CA ALA A 68 8.24 -3.69 15.89
C ALA A 68 7.93 -3.50 17.38
N SER A 69 7.21 -4.45 18.00
CA SER A 69 6.93 -4.39 19.44
C SER A 69 8.25 -4.50 20.22
N ALA A 70 9.13 -5.41 19.80
CA ALA A 70 10.49 -5.50 20.34
C ALA A 70 11.29 -4.20 20.17
N ALA A 71 11.23 -3.55 19.00
CA ALA A 71 11.90 -2.27 18.77
C ALA A 71 11.36 -1.14 19.66
N SER A 72 10.06 -1.11 19.93
CA SER A 72 9.44 -0.13 20.84
C SER A 72 9.92 -0.33 22.27
N VAL A 73 9.82 -1.56 22.79
CA VAL A 73 10.29 -1.93 24.13
C VAL A 73 11.76 -1.56 24.32
N ALA A 74 12.61 -1.88 23.33
CA ALA A 74 14.03 -1.53 23.37
C ALA A 74 14.26 -0.03 23.41
N LYS A 75 13.54 0.75 22.61
CA LYS A 75 13.67 2.21 22.57
C LYS A 75 13.31 2.84 23.92
N ASP A 76 12.17 2.46 24.48
CA ASP A 76 11.68 3.04 25.72
C ASP A 76 12.58 2.61 26.90
N MET A 77 13.09 1.37 26.88
CA MET A 77 14.14 0.91 27.80
C MET A 77 15.40 1.77 27.73
N LEU A 78 15.88 2.13 26.54
CA LEU A 78 17.06 3.00 26.41
C LEU A 78 16.81 4.43 26.89
N HIS A 79 15.57 4.93 26.82
CA HIS A 79 15.21 6.23 27.38
C HIS A 79 15.22 6.20 28.91
N SER A 80 14.60 5.18 29.52
CA SER A 80 14.51 5.05 30.97
C SER A 80 15.80 4.60 31.64
N PHE A 81 16.65 3.85 30.91
CA PHE A 81 17.93 3.31 31.37
C PHE A 81 19.07 3.73 30.42
N PRO A 82 19.52 4.99 30.47
CA PRO A 82 20.43 5.53 29.48
C PRO A 82 21.86 4.96 29.55
N ASN A 83 22.23 4.23 30.61
CA ASN A 83 23.55 3.61 30.77
C ASN A 83 23.62 2.16 30.25
N ILE A 84 22.58 1.65 29.57
CA ILE A 84 22.65 0.36 28.89
C ILE A 84 23.73 0.38 27.79
N ARG A 85 24.58 -0.64 27.80
CA ARG A 85 25.73 -0.83 26.90
C ARG A 85 25.70 -2.16 26.17
N LEU A 86 25.06 -3.17 26.74
CA LEU A 86 24.87 -4.49 26.13
C LEU A 86 23.40 -4.84 26.06
N GLY A 87 22.95 -5.33 24.90
CA GLY A 87 21.62 -5.89 24.71
C GLY A 87 21.65 -7.42 24.64
N LEU A 88 20.62 -8.07 25.16
CA LEU A 88 20.32 -9.48 24.97
C LEU A 88 18.86 -9.65 24.56
N MET A 89 18.62 -10.49 23.56
CA MET A 89 17.28 -11.00 23.24
C MET A 89 17.27 -12.48 23.58
N VAL A 90 16.59 -12.86 24.66
CA VAL A 90 16.62 -14.24 25.16
C VAL A 90 15.21 -14.76 25.27
N GLY A 91 14.98 -15.92 24.66
CA GLY A 91 13.65 -16.50 24.65
C GLY A 91 13.61 -17.88 24.02
N ILE A 92 12.43 -18.28 23.56
CA ILE A 92 12.22 -19.51 22.83
C ILE A 92 12.22 -19.26 21.33
N GLY A 93 12.48 -20.31 20.55
CA GLY A 93 12.41 -20.30 19.10
C GLY A 93 12.12 -21.70 18.56
N GLY A 94 11.81 -21.77 17.27
CA GLY A 94 11.69 -23.04 16.57
C GLY A 94 13.04 -23.46 15.97
N GLY A 95 13.39 -24.73 16.07
CA GLY A 95 14.64 -25.28 15.57
C GLY A 95 14.55 -25.68 14.10
N ALA A 96 15.68 -25.67 13.40
CA ALA A 96 15.82 -26.15 12.03
C ALA A 96 16.84 -27.30 11.97
N PRO A 97 16.44 -28.53 12.34
CA PRO A 97 17.34 -29.68 12.32
C PRO A 97 17.81 -29.97 10.89
N SER A 98 19.06 -30.39 10.75
CA SER A 98 19.64 -30.80 9.47
C SER A 98 20.63 -31.92 9.68
N LYS A 99 21.12 -32.53 8.58
CA LYS A 99 22.18 -33.55 8.65
C LYS A 99 23.46 -33.04 9.31
N LYS A 100 23.71 -31.72 9.28
CA LYS A 100 24.90 -31.09 9.86
C LYS A 100 24.68 -30.66 11.32
N HIS A 101 23.44 -30.36 11.69
CA HIS A 101 23.07 -29.82 12.98
C HIS A 101 21.89 -30.63 13.55
N ASP A 102 22.20 -31.53 14.48
CA ASP A 102 21.19 -32.31 15.22
C ASP A 102 20.58 -31.47 16.35
N ILE A 103 19.72 -30.53 15.94
CA ILE A 103 18.99 -29.64 16.84
C ILE A 103 17.82 -30.41 17.45
N ARG A 104 17.73 -30.38 18.78
CA ARG A 104 16.69 -31.07 19.57
C ARG A 104 15.88 -30.11 20.42
N LEU A 105 14.70 -30.53 20.88
CA LEU A 105 13.91 -29.72 21.81
C LEU A 105 14.68 -29.57 23.14
N GLY A 106 14.69 -28.35 23.66
CA GLY A 106 15.49 -27.95 24.82
C GLY A 106 16.92 -27.53 24.51
N ASP A 107 17.43 -27.77 23.30
CA ASP A 107 18.72 -27.22 22.87
C ASP A 107 18.69 -25.68 22.82
N ILE A 108 19.88 -25.09 22.72
CA ILE A 108 20.07 -23.65 22.67
C ILE A 108 20.72 -23.27 21.34
N VAL A 109 20.17 -22.29 20.65
CA VAL A 109 20.77 -21.66 19.48
C VAL A 109 21.19 -20.24 19.83
N VAL A 110 22.46 -19.93 19.58
CA VAL A 110 23.07 -18.62 19.83
C VAL A 110 23.43 -18.00 18.48
N SER A 111 22.98 -16.77 18.24
CA SER A 111 23.28 -16.04 17.00
C SER A 111 24.79 -15.83 16.86
N ASP A 112 25.36 -16.31 15.77
CA ASP A 112 26.80 -16.17 15.47
C ASP A 112 26.99 -15.70 14.01
N PRO A 113 27.78 -14.64 13.74
CA PRO A 113 28.01 -14.18 12.39
C PRO A 113 28.60 -15.26 11.48
N TYR A 114 27.99 -15.47 10.32
CA TYR A 114 28.38 -16.51 9.37
C TYR A 114 28.11 -16.09 7.93
N ASP A 115 29.07 -16.35 7.04
CA ASP A 115 28.97 -16.18 5.58
C ASP A 115 28.38 -14.82 5.14
N GLY A 116 28.94 -13.73 5.69
CA GLY A 116 28.52 -12.37 5.39
C GLY A 116 27.26 -11.89 6.14
N ASN A 117 26.63 -12.72 6.96
CA ASN A 117 25.47 -12.34 7.79
C ASN A 117 25.91 -11.99 9.23
N GLY A 118 25.21 -11.05 9.86
CA GLY A 118 25.48 -10.60 11.24
C GLY A 118 25.09 -11.59 12.35
N GLY A 119 24.60 -12.79 12.01
CA GLY A 119 24.11 -13.81 12.94
C GLY A 119 22.58 -13.86 13.04
N VAL A 120 21.90 -12.84 12.53
CA VAL A 120 20.45 -12.83 12.30
C VAL A 120 20.17 -12.51 10.84
N PHE A 121 19.17 -13.16 10.25
CA PHE A 121 18.75 -13.00 8.87
C PHE A 121 17.23 -12.77 8.80
N GLN A 122 16.82 -11.61 8.26
CA GLN A 122 15.39 -11.34 8.07
C GLN A 122 14.92 -11.92 6.73
N TYR A 123 14.14 -13.01 6.77
CA TYR A 123 13.81 -13.77 5.56
C TYR A 123 12.54 -13.30 4.83
N ASP A 124 11.72 -12.46 5.46
CA ASP A 124 10.49 -11.90 4.89
C ASP A 124 10.66 -10.47 4.35
N PHE A 125 11.89 -9.93 4.37
CA PHE A 125 12.19 -8.56 3.95
C PHE A 125 12.98 -8.51 2.65
N GLY A 126 12.33 -8.05 1.58
CA GLY A 126 12.84 -8.24 0.23
C GLY A 126 11.90 -7.78 -0.87
N LYS A 127 12.29 -8.07 -2.11
CA LYS A 127 11.52 -7.76 -3.31
C LYS A 127 10.97 -9.03 -3.92
N THR A 128 9.67 -9.05 -4.15
CA THR A 128 9.04 -9.99 -5.08
C THR A 128 9.15 -9.41 -6.49
N ILE A 129 9.67 -10.18 -7.43
CA ILE A 129 9.81 -9.79 -8.84
C ILE A 129 9.08 -10.86 -9.65
N GLN A 130 8.28 -10.45 -10.63
CA GLN A 130 7.54 -11.37 -11.50
C GLN A 130 8.48 -12.45 -12.07
N ASP A 131 8.03 -13.71 -12.00
CA ASP A 131 8.75 -14.92 -12.43
C ASP A 131 10.13 -15.14 -11.77
N ARG A 132 10.37 -14.54 -10.60
CA ARG A 132 11.61 -14.75 -9.82
C ARG A 132 11.31 -15.11 -8.37
N SER A 133 12.24 -15.83 -7.75
CA SER A 133 12.20 -16.10 -6.31
C SER A 133 12.33 -14.80 -5.50
N PHE A 134 11.71 -14.80 -4.31
CA PHE A 134 11.79 -13.67 -3.38
C PHE A 134 13.25 -13.29 -3.11
N ARG A 135 13.61 -12.04 -3.39
CA ARG A 135 14.96 -11.54 -3.20
C ARG A 135 15.04 -10.78 -1.89
N THR A 136 15.70 -11.36 -0.89
CA THR A 136 15.98 -10.68 0.38
C THR A 136 16.84 -9.42 0.14
N THR A 137 16.42 -8.29 0.69
CA THR A 137 17.13 -7.01 0.55
C THR A 137 17.29 -6.37 1.91
N GLY A 138 18.46 -6.49 2.55
CA GLY A 138 18.72 -5.87 3.85
C GLY A 138 19.97 -6.45 4.49
N PHE A 139 20.60 -5.67 5.37
CA PHE A 139 21.74 -6.10 6.18
C PHE A 139 21.41 -5.84 7.64
N LEU A 140 21.55 -6.86 8.48
CA LEU A 140 21.43 -6.75 9.94
C LEU A 140 22.82 -6.76 10.55
N ASN A 141 23.05 -5.82 11.48
CA ASN A 141 24.30 -5.69 12.21
C ASN A 141 24.64 -6.97 13.00
N GLN A 142 25.91 -7.07 13.37
CA GLN A 142 26.42 -8.16 14.21
C GLN A 142 26.41 -7.78 15.70
N PRO A 143 26.32 -8.76 16.62
CA PRO A 143 26.43 -8.49 18.05
C PRO A 143 27.76 -7.78 18.43
N PRO A 144 27.76 -6.95 19.48
CA PRO A 144 28.95 -6.29 20.00
C PRO A 144 30.15 -7.23 20.16
N ARG A 145 31.36 -6.71 19.93
CA ARG A 145 32.58 -7.52 19.96
C ARG A 145 32.79 -8.17 21.34
N VAL A 146 32.44 -7.49 22.43
CA VAL A 146 32.52 -8.05 23.79
C VAL A 146 31.65 -9.31 23.92
N LEU A 147 30.42 -9.31 23.40
CA LEU A 147 29.53 -10.47 23.43
C LEU A 147 30.09 -11.62 22.58
N ARG A 148 30.51 -11.35 21.34
CA ARG A 148 31.09 -12.39 20.46
C ARG A 148 32.37 -13.01 21.03
N THR A 149 33.21 -12.21 21.68
CA THR A 149 34.42 -12.69 22.33
C THR A 149 34.08 -13.58 23.53
N ALA A 150 33.07 -13.21 24.31
CA ALA A 150 32.60 -14.00 25.44
C ALA A 150 31.97 -15.33 24.99
N VAL A 151 31.16 -15.31 23.92
CA VAL A 151 30.62 -16.52 23.28
C VAL A 151 31.73 -17.47 22.88
N ASN A 152 32.78 -16.99 22.19
CA ASN A 152 33.90 -17.85 21.79
C ASN A 152 34.65 -18.43 23.00
N GLY A 153 34.85 -17.64 24.06
CA GLY A 153 35.47 -18.10 25.30
C GLY A 153 34.61 -19.12 26.06
N LEU A 154 33.29 -18.98 26.02
CA LEU A 154 32.35 -19.92 26.65
C LEU A 154 32.26 -21.22 25.83
N LYS A 155 32.23 -21.12 24.50
CA LYS A 155 32.30 -22.26 23.58
C LYS A 155 33.55 -23.11 23.81
N ALA A 156 34.71 -22.49 23.98
CA ALA A 156 35.95 -23.20 24.30
C ALA A 156 35.88 -23.92 25.66
N GLN A 157 35.30 -23.27 26.66
CA GLN A 157 35.13 -23.85 28.00
C GLN A 157 34.17 -25.03 27.99
N TYR A 158 32.99 -24.89 27.36
CA TYR A 158 32.03 -25.99 27.25
C TYR A 158 32.58 -27.18 26.47
N LYS A 159 33.36 -26.93 25.41
CA LYS A 159 34.01 -28.01 24.66
C LYS A 159 35.06 -28.76 25.49
N ALA A 160 35.73 -28.10 26.41
CA ALA A 160 36.79 -28.70 27.23
C ALA A 160 36.23 -29.41 28.48
N ASP A 161 35.30 -28.77 29.17
CA ASP A 161 34.88 -29.14 30.53
C ASP A 161 33.39 -29.50 30.63
N GLY A 162 32.63 -29.38 29.53
CA GLY A 162 31.17 -29.44 29.54
C GLY A 162 30.53 -28.20 30.16
N HIS A 163 29.22 -28.26 30.38
CA HIS A 163 28.45 -27.19 31.00
C HIS A 163 27.54 -27.67 32.13
N GLN A 164 27.09 -26.76 32.99
CA GLN A 164 26.25 -27.07 34.16
C GLN A 164 24.81 -26.55 34.02
N LEU A 165 24.34 -26.32 32.79
CA LEU A 165 23.04 -25.71 32.51
C LEU A 165 21.87 -26.49 33.14
N GLU A 166 21.82 -27.80 32.96
CA GLU A 166 20.76 -28.64 33.54
C GLU A 166 20.77 -28.61 35.08
N ASN A 167 21.96 -28.62 35.68
CA ASN A 167 22.11 -28.49 37.14
C ASN A 167 21.64 -27.13 37.65
N ALA A 168 21.92 -26.05 36.92
CA ALA A 168 21.45 -24.70 37.24
C ALA A 168 19.91 -24.61 37.18
N ILE A 169 19.30 -25.14 36.12
CA ILE A 169 17.84 -25.22 35.95
C ILE A 169 17.22 -26.01 37.10
N ASN A 170 17.71 -27.22 37.37
CA ASN A 170 17.23 -28.08 38.44
C ASN A 170 17.39 -27.43 39.82
N GLY A 171 18.46 -26.67 40.05
CA GLY A 171 18.68 -25.89 41.26
C GLY A 171 17.59 -24.83 41.47
N ILE A 172 17.19 -24.12 40.41
CA ILE A 172 16.11 -23.12 40.45
C ILE A 172 14.76 -23.79 40.70
N LEU A 173 14.45 -24.86 39.97
CA LEU A 173 13.17 -25.58 40.09
C LEU A 173 13.03 -26.23 41.47
N LYS A 174 14.13 -26.63 42.10
CA LYS A 174 14.15 -27.05 43.52
C LYS A 174 13.69 -25.91 44.43
N LYS A 175 14.24 -24.71 44.27
CA LYS A 175 13.94 -23.50 45.06
C LYS A 175 12.55 -22.90 44.78
N LYS A 176 12.00 -23.08 43.57
CA LYS A 176 10.70 -22.54 43.14
C LYS A 176 9.74 -23.66 42.70
N PRO A 177 9.14 -24.41 43.65
CA PRO A 177 8.31 -25.57 43.32
C PRO A 177 7.14 -25.31 42.37
N ARG A 178 6.57 -24.09 42.39
CA ARG A 178 5.48 -23.68 41.48
C ARG A 178 5.86 -23.78 40.01
N LEU A 179 7.13 -23.54 39.68
CA LEU A 179 7.61 -23.58 38.28
C LEU A 179 7.77 -25.01 37.75
N ARG A 180 7.87 -26.03 38.61
CA ARG A 180 8.12 -27.42 38.18
C ARG A 180 7.07 -27.96 37.23
N LYS A 181 5.82 -27.48 37.32
CA LYS A 181 4.73 -27.96 36.48
C LYS A 181 4.95 -27.64 35.00
N GLU A 182 5.49 -26.47 34.69
CA GLU A 182 5.58 -25.93 33.33
C GLU A 182 7.02 -25.79 32.81
N TYR A 183 8.00 -25.75 33.71
CA TYR A 183 9.41 -25.47 33.38
C TYR A 183 10.35 -26.65 33.62
N ASN A 184 9.83 -27.79 34.10
CA ASN A 184 10.61 -29.03 34.15
C ASN A 184 10.92 -29.50 32.74
N ARG A 185 12.06 -30.20 32.61
CA ARG A 185 12.41 -30.89 31.37
C ARG A 185 11.34 -31.95 31.04
N PRO A 186 10.68 -31.87 29.88
CA PRO A 186 9.76 -32.92 29.45
C PRO A 186 10.49 -34.25 29.23
N GLY A 187 9.75 -35.36 29.22
CA GLY A 187 10.34 -36.68 29.01
C GLY A 187 10.94 -36.83 27.60
N LEU A 188 12.03 -37.60 27.46
CA LEU A 188 12.76 -37.76 26.19
C LEU A 188 11.87 -38.18 25.00
N ARG A 189 10.80 -38.96 25.25
CA ARG A 189 9.84 -39.42 24.23
C ARG A 189 8.92 -38.33 23.65
N THR A 190 8.96 -37.13 24.22
CA THR A 190 8.18 -35.97 23.75
C THR A 190 8.95 -35.12 22.74
N ASP A 191 10.26 -35.34 22.58
CA ASP A 191 11.05 -34.77 21.50
C ASP A 191 10.83 -35.59 20.20
N ARG A 192 9.93 -35.10 19.36
CA ARG A 192 9.51 -35.77 18.12
C ARG A 192 9.74 -34.88 16.92
N LEU A 193 10.64 -35.32 16.04
CA LEU A 193 10.87 -34.69 14.73
C LEU A 193 10.17 -35.50 13.66
N TYR A 194 9.09 -34.96 13.11
CA TYR A 194 8.37 -35.57 12.00
C TYR A 194 9.09 -35.33 10.66
N GLN A 195 8.90 -36.25 9.72
CA GLN A 195 9.32 -36.06 8.33
C GLN A 195 8.64 -34.82 7.75
N SER A 196 9.34 -34.03 6.92
CA SER A 196 8.84 -32.72 6.46
C SER A 196 7.58 -32.76 5.61
N GLY A 197 7.25 -33.90 5.01
CA GLY A 197 5.99 -34.10 4.28
C GLY A 197 4.78 -34.40 5.18
N VAL A 198 4.98 -34.67 6.48
CA VAL A 198 3.89 -34.93 7.42
C VAL A 198 3.37 -33.59 7.92
N VAL A 199 2.12 -33.28 7.59
CA VAL A 199 1.47 -32.02 8.00
C VAL A 199 0.48 -32.29 9.12
N HIS A 200 0.61 -31.54 10.21
CA HIS A 200 -0.32 -31.60 11.33
C HIS A 200 -1.64 -30.88 10.96
N PRO A 201 -2.81 -31.54 11.08
CA PRO A 201 -4.09 -30.93 10.79
C PRO A 201 -4.37 -29.70 11.68
N PRO A 202 -4.94 -28.61 11.13
CA PRO A 202 -5.37 -27.47 11.94
C PRO A 202 -6.59 -27.86 12.81
N ASN A 203 -6.54 -27.54 14.12
CA ASN A 203 -7.61 -27.64 15.14
C ASN A 203 -7.83 -28.94 15.93
N ASP A 204 -6.86 -29.86 16.01
CA ASP A 204 -6.97 -30.94 16.99
C ASP A 204 -6.26 -30.54 18.29
N GLY A 205 -7.02 -30.28 19.37
CA GLY A 205 -6.47 -30.13 20.73
C GLY A 205 -5.86 -31.43 21.29
N VAL A 206 -5.51 -32.37 20.43
CA VAL A 206 -5.01 -33.72 20.69
C VAL A 206 -3.50 -33.73 20.40
N SER A 207 -2.72 -34.48 21.19
CA SER A 207 -1.26 -34.53 21.02
C SER A 207 -0.85 -35.04 19.63
N CYS A 208 0.23 -34.49 19.05
CA CYS A 208 0.76 -34.91 17.74
C CYS A 208 0.97 -36.42 17.61
N ALA A 209 1.33 -37.09 18.72
CA ALA A 209 1.47 -38.55 18.79
C ALA A 209 0.24 -39.31 18.28
N VAL A 210 -0.96 -38.82 18.61
CA VAL A 210 -2.23 -39.47 18.30
C VAL A 210 -2.64 -39.13 16.87
N THR A 211 -2.52 -37.86 16.48
CA THR A 211 -3.00 -37.37 15.19
C THR A 211 -2.06 -37.74 14.03
N CYS A 212 -0.75 -37.70 14.24
CA CYS A 212 0.26 -37.89 13.20
C CYS A 212 0.96 -39.26 13.26
N GLY A 213 0.57 -40.09 14.23
CA GLY A 213 1.17 -41.38 14.50
C GLY A 213 2.51 -41.29 15.25
N ASP A 214 2.91 -42.45 15.79
CA ASP A 214 4.19 -42.69 16.47
C ASP A 214 5.01 -43.79 15.76
N ASP A 215 4.69 -44.03 14.48
CA ASP A 215 5.33 -45.08 13.69
C ASP A 215 6.70 -44.60 13.17
N PRO A 216 7.72 -45.48 13.10
CA PRO A 216 9.03 -45.12 12.56
C PRO A 216 9.02 -44.55 11.14
N SER A 217 7.96 -44.77 10.35
CA SER A 217 7.83 -44.23 8.99
C SER A 217 7.50 -42.73 8.94
N THR A 218 6.90 -42.15 9.98
CA THR A 218 6.53 -40.72 10.02
C THR A 218 7.52 -39.85 10.77
N LEU A 219 8.40 -40.46 11.58
CA LEU A 219 9.41 -39.78 12.37
C LEU A 219 10.80 -39.88 11.72
N VAL A 220 11.64 -38.89 12.02
CA VAL A 220 13.07 -38.94 11.68
C VAL A 220 13.79 -39.76 12.75
N SER A 221 14.36 -40.89 12.35
CA SER A 221 15.18 -41.72 13.24
C SER A 221 16.46 -41.00 13.65
N ARG A 222 16.66 -40.85 14.97
CA ARG A 222 17.83 -40.20 15.58
C ARG A 222 18.35 -41.08 16.71
N HIS A 223 19.66 -41.17 16.86
CA HIS A 223 20.29 -41.91 17.96
C HIS A 223 20.14 -41.15 19.28
N GLU A 224 20.15 -41.84 20.41
CA GLU A 224 20.23 -41.17 21.71
C GLU A 224 21.61 -40.51 21.85
N ARG A 225 21.65 -39.29 22.40
CA ARG A 225 22.92 -38.62 22.69
C ARG A 225 23.67 -39.40 23.75
N THR A 226 24.96 -39.58 23.53
CA THR A 226 25.88 -40.27 24.44
C THR A 226 26.29 -39.36 25.60
N GLU A 227 26.99 -39.91 26.59
CA GLU A 227 27.57 -39.12 27.70
C GLU A 227 28.66 -38.14 27.23
N GLU A 228 29.21 -38.32 26.02
CA GLU A 228 30.19 -37.44 25.41
C GLU A 228 29.56 -36.23 24.70
N GLU A 229 28.23 -36.18 24.62
CA GLU A 229 27.47 -35.13 23.94
C GLU A 229 26.67 -34.27 24.91
N ASP A 230 26.74 -32.95 24.72
CA ASP A 230 25.98 -31.99 25.53
C ASP A 230 24.45 -32.20 25.38
N ASN A 231 23.75 -32.15 26.50
CA ASN A 231 22.31 -32.33 26.54
C ASN A 231 21.63 -31.50 27.66
N PRO A 232 21.21 -30.25 27.39
CA PRO A 232 20.97 -29.67 26.07
C PRO A 232 22.25 -29.28 25.33
N ALA A 233 22.26 -29.39 24.00
CA ALA A 233 23.38 -28.95 23.17
C ALA A 233 23.27 -27.46 22.84
N ILE A 234 24.41 -26.82 22.58
CA ILE A 234 24.48 -25.42 22.15
C ILE A 234 24.96 -25.34 20.70
N HIS A 235 24.14 -24.74 19.85
CA HIS A 235 24.42 -24.52 18.44
C HIS A 235 24.70 -23.05 18.19
N TYR A 236 25.69 -22.76 17.36
CA TYR A 236 26.13 -21.40 17.04
C TYR A 236 25.96 -21.16 15.54
N GLY A 237 25.17 -20.17 15.16
CA GLY A 237 24.96 -19.86 13.74
C GLY A 237 23.82 -18.91 13.46
N LEU A 238 23.25 -19.03 12.26
CA LEU A 238 22.29 -18.07 11.74
C LEU A 238 20.88 -18.31 12.30
N ILE A 239 20.28 -17.26 12.85
CA ILE A 239 18.87 -17.25 13.29
C ILE A 239 18.04 -16.48 12.26
N ALA A 240 16.98 -17.08 11.76
CA ALA A 240 16.04 -16.47 10.84
C ALA A 240 14.92 -15.74 11.60
N SER A 241 14.72 -14.46 11.29
CA SER A 241 13.75 -13.57 11.94
C SER A 241 12.70 -13.08 10.94
N ALA A 242 11.44 -12.99 11.33
CA ALA A 242 10.38 -12.43 10.48
C ALA A 242 9.15 -12.00 11.29
N ASN A 243 8.23 -11.26 10.66
CA ASN A 243 6.92 -10.99 11.24
C ASN A 243 5.94 -12.17 11.12
N GLN A 244 6.28 -13.20 10.34
CA GLN A 244 5.45 -14.38 10.13
C GLN A 244 6.00 -15.60 10.88
N LEU A 245 5.12 -16.28 11.64
CA LEU A 245 5.47 -17.50 12.34
C LEU A 245 5.73 -18.66 11.35
N MET A 246 6.93 -19.22 11.36
CA MET A 246 7.26 -20.40 10.56
C MET A 246 6.51 -21.65 11.06
N LYS A 247 5.71 -22.25 10.16
CA LYS A 247 4.97 -23.51 10.35
C LYS A 247 5.07 -24.46 9.16
N ASP A 248 5.98 -24.18 8.22
CA ASP A 248 6.15 -24.95 6.99
C ASP A 248 7.51 -25.65 7.01
N ALA A 249 7.49 -26.97 7.19
CA ALA A 249 8.69 -27.79 7.25
C ALA A 249 9.50 -27.75 5.95
N LEU A 250 8.86 -27.63 4.78
CA LEU A 250 9.54 -27.59 3.48
C LEU A 250 10.27 -26.27 3.29
N VAL A 251 9.63 -25.15 3.66
CA VAL A 251 10.26 -23.83 3.62
C VAL A 251 11.40 -23.74 4.65
N ARG A 252 11.19 -24.27 5.86
CA ARG A 252 12.22 -24.41 6.89
C ARG A 252 13.44 -25.17 6.36
N ASP A 253 13.23 -26.37 5.81
CA ASP A 253 14.31 -27.22 5.31
C ASP A 253 15.06 -26.57 4.13
N LYS A 254 14.33 -25.88 3.25
CA LYS A 254 14.92 -25.10 2.16
C LYS A 254 15.83 -23.99 2.68
N LEU A 255 15.36 -23.19 3.64
CA LEU A 255 16.16 -22.10 4.23
C LEU A 255 17.35 -22.64 5.05
N ALA A 256 17.17 -23.75 5.75
CA ALA A 256 18.26 -24.45 6.44
C ALA A 256 19.33 -24.92 5.44
N ALA A 257 18.93 -25.48 4.29
CA ALA A 257 19.85 -25.95 3.26
C ALA A 257 20.56 -24.79 2.51
N GLU A 258 19.83 -23.76 2.12
CA GLU A 258 20.36 -22.65 1.31
C GLU A 258 21.17 -21.64 2.12
N LYS A 259 20.81 -21.41 3.40
CA LYS A 259 21.37 -20.34 4.23
C LYS A 259 22.00 -20.83 5.54
N ASN A 260 21.97 -22.14 5.82
CA ASN A 260 22.46 -22.72 7.07
C ASN A 260 21.77 -22.07 8.30
N VAL A 261 20.47 -21.81 8.19
CA VAL A 261 19.60 -21.36 9.30
C VAL A 261 19.43 -22.47 10.32
N LEU A 262 19.58 -22.14 11.60
CA LEU A 262 19.48 -23.09 12.72
C LEU A 262 18.20 -22.91 13.55
N CYS A 263 17.63 -21.71 13.55
CA CYS A 263 16.47 -21.37 14.37
C CYS A 263 15.62 -20.30 13.68
N PHE A 264 14.30 -20.33 13.92
CA PHE A 264 13.34 -19.31 13.53
C PHE A 264 12.73 -18.65 14.77
N GLU A 265 12.67 -17.32 14.77
CA GLU A 265 12.03 -16.49 15.79
C GLU A 265 11.42 -15.23 15.14
N MET A 266 10.78 -14.35 15.91
CA MET A 266 9.94 -13.27 15.36
C MET A 266 10.33 -11.85 15.76
N GLU A 267 11.37 -11.63 16.58
CA GLU A 267 11.64 -10.31 17.17
C GLU A 267 12.98 -9.70 16.76
N ALA A 268 14.03 -10.53 16.65
CA ALA A 268 15.41 -10.04 16.67
C ALA A 268 15.77 -9.08 15.53
N ALA A 269 15.20 -9.24 14.34
CA ALA A 269 15.45 -8.34 13.21
C ALA A 269 15.12 -6.86 13.51
N GLY A 270 14.17 -6.61 14.43
CA GLY A 270 13.80 -5.25 14.85
C GLY A 270 14.83 -4.60 15.77
N LEU A 271 15.65 -5.42 16.42
CA LEU A 271 16.63 -5.01 17.41
C LEU A 271 18.02 -4.81 16.80
N MET A 272 18.50 -5.73 15.97
CA MET A 272 19.93 -5.83 15.61
C MET A 272 20.61 -4.52 15.19
N ASN A 273 19.91 -3.64 14.46
CA ASN A 273 20.49 -2.40 13.96
C ASN A 273 20.47 -1.24 14.96
N ASN A 274 19.53 -1.24 15.91
CA ASN A 274 19.24 -0.11 16.80
C ASN A 274 19.46 -0.42 18.28
N PHE A 275 19.39 -1.68 18.64
CA PHE A 275 19.69 -2.24 19.94
C PHE A 275 20.64 -3.42 19.72
N PRO A 276 21.96 -3.18 19.53
CA PRO A 276 22.90 -4.24 19.21
C PRO A 276 22.90 -5.30 20.31
N CYS A 277 22.32 -6.46 20.02
CA CYS A 277 22.13 -7.54 20.98
C CYS A 277 22.67 -8.87 20.47
N LEU A 278 22.94 -9.78 21.41
CA LEU A 278 23.09 -11.19 21.10
C LEU A 278 21.73 -11.88 21.26
N VAL A 279 21.37 -12.75 20.32
CA VAL A 279 20.11 -13.50 20.34
C VAL A 279 20.39 -14.93 20.83
N ILE A 280 19.64 -15.36 21.84
CA ILE A 280 19.78 -16.69 22.47
C ILE A 280 18.39 -17.32 22.51
N ARG A 281 18.20 -18.42 21.77
CA ARG A 281 16.90 -19.10 21.66
C ARG A 281 16.97 -20.52 22.18
N GLY A 282 16.12 -20.85 23.14
CA GLY A 282 15.83 -22.22 23.53
C GLY A 282 14.84 -22.84 22.56
N ILE A 283 15.11 -24.05 22.09
CA ILE A 283 14.29 -24.68 21.05
C ILE A 283 13.06 -25.34 21.67
N CYS A 284 11.87 -24.84 21.36
CA CYS A 284 10.61 -25.35 21.88
C CYS A 284 9.76 -26.11 20.85
N ASP A 285 9.98 -25.88 19.55
CA ASP A 285 9.36 -26.62 18.46
C ASP A 285 10.32 -26.71 17.26
N TYR A 286 9.92 -27.32 16.15
CA TYR A 286 10.75 -27.50 14.96
C TYR A 286 10.37 -26.61 13.78
N SER A 287 9.73 -25.46 14.02
CA SER A 287 9.34 -24.52 12.95
C SER A 287 8.52 -25.18 11.84
N ASP A 288 7.66 -26.12 12.22
CA ASP A 288 6.72 -26.81 11.34
C ASP A 288 5.30 -26.74 11.91
N SER A 289 4.41 -27.54 11.35
CA SER A 289 3.01 -27.60 11.77
C SER A 289 2.82 -28.20 13.18
N HIS A 290 3.82 -28.91 13.73
CA HIS A 290 3.74 -29.63 15.00
C HIS A 290 4.21 -28.75 16.18
N LYS A 291 3.43 -27.71 16.49
CA LYS A 291 3.76 -26.82 17.61
C LYS A 291 3.74 -27.56 18.94
N ASN A 292 4.76 -27.35 19.76
CA ASN A 292 4.93 -28.03 21.03
C ASN A 292 4.97 -27.03 22.20
N LYS A 293 3.84 -26.92 22.91
CA LYS A 293 3.72 -26.03 24.07
C LYS A 293 4.39 -26.60 25.34
N GLU A 294 4.55 -27.93 25.42
CA GLU A 294 5.11 -28.61 26.60
C GLU A 294 6.57 -28.22 26.84
N TRP A 295 7.34 -27.98 25.76
CA TRP A 295 8.76 -27.65 25.85
C TRP A 295 9.07 -26.17 26.08
N GLN A 296 8.09 -25.27 25.97
CA GLN A 296 8.34 -23.82 26.03
C GLN A 296 8.99 -23.39 27.35
N GLY A 297 8.50 -23.88 28.49
CA GLY A 297 9.05 -23.51 29.80
C GLY A 297 10.49 -23.97 29.98
N TYR A 298 10.80 -25.24 29.67
CA TYR A 298 12.18 -25.75 29.78
C TYR A 298 13.13 -25.06 28.79
N ALA A 299 12.70 -24.86 27.54
CA ALA A 299 13.48 -24.16 26.53
C ALA A 299 13.83 -22.72 26.98
N ALA A 300 12.86 -22.00 27.55
CA ALA A 300 13.11 -20.67 28.12
C ALA A 300 14.14 -20.70 29.26
N MET A 301 14.07 -21.71 30.14
CA MET A 301 15.04 -21.89 31.22
C MET A 301 16.45 -22.22 30.69
N ALA A 302 16.55 -23.04 29.65
CA ALA A 302 17.83 -23.36 29.02
C ALA A 302 18.49 -22.11 28.42
N ALA A 303 17.73 -21.31 27.66
CA ALA A 303 18.20 -20.04 27.10
C ALA A 303 18.65 -19.06 28.19
N ALA A 304 17.85 -18.91 29.26
CA ALA A 304 18.18 -18.03 30.39
C ALA A 304 19.42 -18.51 31.17
N ALA A 305 19.60 -19.83 31.33
CA ALA A 305 20.79 -20.42 31.93
C ALA A 305 22.05 -20.07 31.15
N TYR A 306 22.01 -20.21 29.82
CA TYR A 306 23.14 -19.85 28.97
C TYR A 306 23.44 -18.35 29.01
N ALA A 307 22.40 -17.50 28.98
CA ALA A 307 22.57 -16.05 29.09
C ALA A 307 23.25 -15.65 30.42
N LYS A 308 22.93 -16.35 31.52
CA LYS A 308 23.62 -16.17 32.79
C LYS A 308 25.11 -16.53 32.71
N ASP A 309 25.44 -17.70 32.18
CA ASP A 309 26.84 -18.13 32.04
C ASP A 309 27.64 -17.16 31.14
N LEU A 310 27.01 -16.67 30.06
CA LEU A 310 27.58 -15.65 29.19
C LEU A 310 27.90 -14.35 29.94
N LEU A 311 26.95 -13.83 30.72
CA LEU A 311 27.17 -12.61 31.51
C LEU A 311 28.26 -12.81 32.57
N CYS A 312 28.30 -13.97 33.22
CA CYS A 312 29.36 -14.33 34.17
C CYS A 312 30.74 -14.42 33.52
N LYS A 313 30.83 -14.72 32.23
CA LYS A 313 32.09 -14.73 31.46
C LYS A 313 32.62 -13.32 31.18
N ILE A 314 31.74 -12.32 31.10
CA ILE A 314 32.10 -10.94 30.76
C ILE A 314 32.56 -10.21 32.03
N VAL A 315 33.73 -9.60 31.98
CA VAL A 315 34.25 -8.77 33.07
C VAL A 315 33.62 -7.35 33.01
N PRO A 316 33.25 -6.73 34.16
CA PRO A 316 32.55 -5.45 34.19
C PRO A 316 33.24 -4.30 33.43
N ASN A 317 34.56 -4.18 33.54
CA ASN A 317 35.32 -3.14 32.84
C ASN A 317 35.20 -3.21 31.31
N LYS A 318 34.95 -4.39 30.73
CA LYS A 318 34.69 -4.53 29.29
C LYS A 318 33.31 -4.01 28.92
N VAL A 319 32.31 -4.15 29.81
CA VAL A 319 30.97 -3.60 29.61
C VAL A 319 31.01 -2.07 29.72
N GLU A 320 31.71 -1.54 30.72
CA GLU A 320 31.88 -0.10 30.92
C GLU A 320 32.63 0.59 29.77
N ALA A 321 33.52 -0.13 29.09
CA ALA A 321 34.24 0.34 27.92
C ALA A 321 33.41 0.37 26.62
N GLU A 322 32.32 -0.41 26.54
CA GLU A 322 31.40 -0.36 25.40
C GLU A 322 30.61 0.94 25.40
N ARG A 323 30.32 1.50 24.22
CA ARG A 323 29.52 2.74 24.15
C ARG A 323 28.10 2.50 24.65
N LYS A 324 27.49 3.52 25.25
CA LYS A 324 26.07 3.46 25.59
C LYS A 324 25.26 3.32 24.29
N ILE A 325 24.28 2.43 24.30
CA ILE A 325 23.49 2.16 23.10
C ILE A 325 22.73 3.42 22.67
N GLY A 326 22.14 4.16 23.64
CA GLY A 326 21.42 5.41 23.37
C GLY A 326 22.27 6.54 22.78
N GLU A 327 23.59 6.57 22.99
CA GLU A 327 24.49 7.61 22.45
C GLU A 327 24.98 7.30 21.02
N SER A 328 24.91 6.04 20.60
CA SER A 328 25.35 5.60 19.26
C SER A 328 24.26 5.79 18.18
N LEU A 329 23.06 6.18 18.59
CA LEU A 329 21.89 6.38 17.74
C LEU A 329 21.67 7.90 17.56
N SER A 330 21.92 8.44 16.36
CA SER A 330 21.44 9.79 16.05
C SER A 330 19.91 9.78 16.15
N SER A 331 19.37 10.62 17.03
CA SER A 331 17.95 10.67 17.43
C SER A 331 16.93 10.78 16.27
N GLN A 332 17.36 11.17 15.07
CA GLN A 332 16.52 11.23 13.87
C GLN A 332 16.24 9.87 13.21
N CYS A 333 17.15 8.89 13.30
CA CYS A 333 17.01 7.63 12.58
C CYS A 333 15.99 6.66 13.23
N LEU A 334 15.81 6.74 14.55
CA LEU A 334 14.82 5.91 15.26
C LEU A 334 13.39 6.41 15.09
N GLN A 335 13.17 7.73 15.00
CA GLN A 335 11.81 8.26 14.83
C GLN A 335 11.23 7.89 13.46
N GLU A 336 12.04 7.92 12.40
CA GLU A 336 11.58 7.56 11.06
C GLU A 336 11.37 6.05 10.90
N VAL A 337 12.23 5.20 11.48
CA VAL A 337 12.08 3.74 11.40
C VAL A 337 10.99 3.24 12.34
N VAL A 338 10.86 3.79 13.56
CA VAL A 338 9.79 3.42 14.50
C VAL A 338 8.45 3.99 14.05
N GLU A 339 8.36 5.17 13.44
CA GLU A 339 7.08 5.66 12.91
C GLU A 339 6.69 4.89 11.63
N ALA A 340 7.65 4.56 10.77
CA ALA A 340 7.39 3.67 9.63
C ALA A 340 6.97 2.27 10.09
N HIS A 341 7.64 1.69 11.10
CA HIS A 341 7.28 0.37 11.63
C HIS A 341 6.03 0.41 12.51
N ARG A 342 5.75 1.47 13.27
CA ARG A 342 4.50 1.64 14.03
C ARG A 342 3.31 1.75 13.09
N VAL A 343 3.46 2.44 11.96
CA VAL A 343 2.45 2.47 10.89
C VAL A 343 2.30 1.10 10.21
N ILE A 344 3.38 0.36 10.00
CA ILE A 344 3.34 -1.00 9.44
C ILE A 344 2.77 -2.02 10.43
N THR A 345 3.04 -1.89 11.74
CA THR A 345 2.57 -2.78 12.80
C THR A 345 1.17 -2.46 13.24
N GLN A 346 0.73 -1.21 13.17
CA GLN A 346 -0.68 -0.87 13.30
C GLN A 346 -1.47 -1.45 12.12
N LYS A 347 -0.92 -1.38 10.89
CA LYS A 347 -1.44 -2.12 9.74
C LYS A 347 -1.34 -3.64 9.89
N HIS A 348 -0.32 -4.18 10.56
CA HIS A 348 -0.12 -5.63 10.72
C HIS A 348 -0.95 -6.20 11.88
N LEU A 349 -1.22 -5.42 12.93
CA LEU A 349 -2.18 -5.72 13.99
C LEU A 349 -3.61 -5.68 13.43
N GLU A 350 -3.90 -4.76 12.50
CA GLU A 350 -5.12 -4.80 11.68
C GLU A 350 -5.16 -6.08 10.82
N ILE A 351 -4.04 -6.51 10.21
CA ILE A 351 -3.95 -7.77 9.44
C ILE A 351 -4.05 -9.04 10.33
N GLN A 352 -3.53 -9.02 11.56
CA GLN A 352 -3.62 -10.15 12.51
C GLN A 352 -4.98 -10.20 13.24
N GLN A 353 -5.60 -9.05 13.50
CA GLN A 353 -7.01 -8.97 13.90
C GLN A 353 -7.92 -9.43 12.75
N ASP A 354 -7.50 -9.26 11.50
CA ASP A 354 -8.16 -9.84 10.33
C ASP A 354 -8.03 -11.37 10.24
N ALA A 355 -6.98 -11.97 10.79
CA ALA A 355 -6.87 -13.42 10.90
C ALA A 355 -7.84 -14.03 11.95
N VAL A 356 -8.38 -13.21 12.85
CA VAL A 356 -9.43 -13.59 13.82
C VAL A 356 -10.84 -13.26 13.31
N LYS A 357 -10.98 -12.50 12.21
CA LYS A 357 -12.28 -12.33 11.54
C LYS A 357 -12.74 -13.68 11.00
N GLN A 358 -13.95 -14.07 11.34
CA GLN A 358 -14.64 -15.26 10.83
C GLN A 358 -14.28 -15.50 9.36
N LYS A 359 -13.54 -16.59 9.08
CA LYS A 359 -13.09 -16.95 7.74
C LYS A 359 -14.32 -17.00 6.84
N LEU A 360 -14.47 -16.03 5.93
CA LEU A 360 -15.58 -15.96 5.00
C LEU A 360 -15.69 -17.30 4.25
N SER A 361 -16.91 -17.82 4.12
CA SER A 361 -17.15 -18.99 3.28
C SER A 361 -16.79 -18.69 1.83
N ASP A 362 -16.52 -19.71 1.02
CA ASP A 362 -16.14 -19.48 -0.39
C ASP A 362 -17.23 -18.75 -1.17
N LYS A 363 -18.51 -18.98 -0.83
CA LYS A 363 -19.65 -18.24 -1.38
C LYS A 363 -19.66 -16.76 -0.96
N GLN A 364 -19.27 -16.45 0.27
CA GLN A 364 -19.12 -15.06 0.72
C GLN A 364 -17.94 -14.37 0.03
N LYS A 365 -16.83 -15.08 -0.20
CA LYS A 365 -15.71 -14.55 -0.98
C LYS A 365 -16.12 -14.25 -2.41
N GLU A 366 -16.89 -15.12 -3.04
CA GLU A 366 -17.45 -14.89 -4.38
C GLU A 366 -18.32 -13.64 -4.40
N CYS A 367 -19.25 -13.50 -3.45
CA CYS A 367 -20.06 -12.30 -3.29
C CYS A 367 -19.21 -11.03 -3.11
N LEU A 368 -18.16 -11.09 -2.27
CA LEU A 368 -17.25 -9.97 -2.05
C LEU A 368 -16.57 -9.55 -3.34
N GLN A 369 -16.05 -10.51 -4.11
CA GLN A 369 -15.32 -10.21 -5.35
C GLN A 369 -16.20 -9.56 -6.42
N LEU A 370 -17.51 -9.84 -6.43
CA LEU A 370 -18.44 -9.17 -7.37
C LEU A 370 -18.49 -7.66 -7.18
N PHE A 371 -18.35 -7.16 -5.95
CA PHE A 371 -18.34 -5.73 -5.69
C PHE A 371 -17.06 -5.02 -6.14
N ARG A 372 -15.97 -5.75 -6.40
CA ARG A 372 -14.70 -5.12 -6.82
C ARG A 372 -14.74 -4.63 -8.28
N LEU A 373 -15.67 -5.15 -9.09
CA LEU A 373 -15.86 -4.81 -10.51
C LEU A 373 -14.58 -4.95 -11.36
N THR A 374 -13.74 -5.97 -11.11
CA THR A 374 -12.56 -6.23 -11.94
C THR A 374 -12.99 -6.70 -13.33
N LYS A 375 -12.57 -5.98 -14.38
CA LYS A 375 -12.67 -6.47 -15.76
C LYS A 375 -11.52 -7.44 -16.00
N SER A 376 -11.80 -8.58 -16.62
CA SER A 376 -10.89 -9.75 -16.74
C SER A 376 -9.56 -9.51 -17.46
N THR A 377 -9.27 -8.28 -17.92
CA THR A 377 -8.12 -7.97 -18.76
C THR A 377 -7.33 -6.72 -18.32
N GLU A 378 -7.81 -5.93 -17.35
CA GLU A 378 -7.17 -4.66 -16.98
C GLU A 378 -7.27 -4.37 -15.47
N ASP A 379 -6.15 -4.03 -14.84
CA ASP A 379 -5.99 -3.67 -13.41
C ASP A 379 -6.62 -2.29 -13.03
N THR A 380 -7.66 -1.84 -13.74
CA THR A 380 -8.35 -0.57 -13.47
C THR A 380 -9.37 -0.72 -12.34
N THR A 381 -8.90 -0.78 -11.09
CA THR A 381 -9.73 -0.83 -9.88
C THR A 381 -9.94 0.55 -9.24
N TYR A 382 -10.88 0.68 -8.30
CA TYR A 382 -11.12 1.97 -7.63
C TYR A 382 -9.91 2.47 -6.83
N GLU A 383 -9.05 1.56 -6.33
CA GLU A 383 -7.80 1.89 -5.64
C GLU A 383 -6.83 2.65 -6.57
N TRP A 384 -6.74 2.21 -7.83
CA TRP A 384 -5.86 2.84 -8.81
C TRP A 384 -6.18 4.32 -9.06
N PHE A 385 -7.47 4.67 -9.11
CA PHE A 385 -7.91 6.05 -9.33
C PHE A 385 -7.51 7.00 -8.19
N LYS A 386 -7.35 6.48 -6.96
CA LYS A 386 -6.78 7.21 -5.83
C LYS A 386 -5.25 7.26 -5.92
N ASP A 387 -4.61 6.12 -6.16
CA ASP A 387 -3.15 6.00 -6.08
C ASP A 387 -2.40 6.79 -7.16
N ARG A 388 -3.05 7.08 -8.30
CA ARG A 388 -2.50 7.96 -9.34
C ARG A 388 -2.42 9.44 -8.94
N VAL A 389 -3.13 9.88 -7.90
CA VAL A 389 -3.12 11.27 -7.43
C VAL A 389 -1.81 11.53 -6.67
N GLU A 390 -1.11 12.64 -6.95
CA GLU A 390 0.14 12.99 -6.25
C GLU A 390 -0.06 13.18 -4.74
N ASP A 391 0.96 12.84 -3.95
CA ASP A 391 0.97 13.14 -2.51
C ASP A 391 1.11 14.63 -2.25
N ARG A 392 0.51 15.10 -1.15
CA ARG A 392 0.67 16.51 -0.75
C ARG A 392 2.12 16.85 -0.42
N VAL A 393 2.51 18.10 -0.65
CA VAL A 393 3.79 18.61 -0.14
C VAL A 393 3.66 18.85 1.36
N GLN A 394 4.70 18.53 2.13
CA GLN A 394 4.67 18.70 3.58
C GLN A 394 4.36 20.15 3.96
N GLY A 395 3.39 20.32 4.86
CA GLY A 395 2.93 21.63 5.32
C GLY A 395 1.91 22.34 4.43
N THR A 396 1.33 21.68 3.42
CA THR A 396 0.13 22.18 2.69
C THR A 396 -1.15 21.54 3.22
N CYS A 397 -2.32 22.06 2.85
CA CYS A 397 -3.64 21.65 3.33
C CYS A 397 -3.88 21.89 4.84
N MET A 398 -2.99 22.59 5.55
CA MET A 398 -3.09 22.75 7.01
C MET A 398 -4.28 23.64 7.38
N TRP A 399 -4.53 24.68 6.58
CA TRP A 399 -5.66 25.59 6.80
C TRP A 399 -7.00 24.84 6.77
N PHE A 400 -7.14 23.82 5.91
CA PHE A 400 -8.38 23.04 5.80
C PHE A 400 -8.55 22.14 7.02
N LEU A 401 -7.46 21.52 7.47
CA LEU A 401 -7.48 20.67 8.67
C LEU A 401 -7.81 21.49 9.91
N GLU A 402 -7.42 22.75 9.97
CA GLU A 402 -7.69 23.65 11.09
C GLU A 402 -9.05 24.39 10.94
N HIS A 403 -9.76 24.22 9.83
CA HIS A 403 -11.00 24.94 9.54
C HIS A 403 -12.14 24.53 10.49
N ASP A 404 -12.84 25.50 11.06
CA ASP A 404 -13.90 25.28 12.06
C ASP A 404 -14.97 24.31 11.58
N HIS A 405 -15.52 24.51 10.38
CA HIS A 405 -16.52 23.59 9.80
C HIS A 405 -16.02 22.14 9.64
N PHE A 406 -14.72 21.94 9.37
CA PHE A 406 -14.16 20.60 9.24
C PHE A 406 -14.02 19.95 10.62
N GLN A 407 -13.51 20.71 11.59
CA GLN A 407 -13.40 20.27 12.99
C GLN A 407 -14.77 19.99 13.64
N GLU A 408 -15.77 20.79 13.32
CA GLU A 408 -17.15 20.58 13.76
C GLU A 408 -17.75 19.31 13.12
N TRP A 409 -17.61 19.15 11.81
CA TRP A 409 -18.07 17.94 11.12
C TRP A 409 -17.38 16.66 11.63
N LEU A 410 -16.09 16.73 12.01
CA LEU A 410 -15.40 15.62 12.66
C LEU A 410 -16.02 15.23 14.01
N LYS A 411 -16.61 16.18 14.75
CA LYS A 411 -17.27 15.95 16.05
C LYS A 411 -18.71 15.47 15.92
N GLN A 412 -19.41 15.78 14.83
CA GLN A 412 -20.78 15.31 14.57
C GLN A 412 -20.84 13.78 14.49
N GLU A 413 -22.00 13.15 14.69
CA GLU A 413 -22.13 11.68 14.55
C GLU A 413 -22.44 11.24 13.11
N SER A 414 -23.14 12.08 12.35
CA SER A 414 -23.51 11.86 10.96
C SER A 414 -23.65 13.19 10.22
N GLY A 415 -23.60 13.13 8.89
CA GLY A 415 -23.83 14.30 8.03
C GLY A 415 -22.82 14.42 6.88
N PRO A 416 -23.18 15.11 5.78
CA PRO A 416 -22.26 15.46 4.71
C PRO A 416 -21.46 16.73 5.03
N LEU A 417 -20.26 16.79 4.47
CA LEU A 417 -19.43 17.99 4.34
C LEU A 417 -19.12 18.19 2.86
N LEU A 418 -19.55 19.33 2.30
CA LEU A 418 -19.24 19.68 0.91
C LEU A 418 -17.99 20.57 0.86
N VAL A 419 -16.97 20.09 0.16
CA VAL A 419 -15.74 20.83 -0.13
C VAL A 419 -15.76 21.26 -1.59
N SER A 420 -15.96 22.55 -1.81
CA SER A 420 -15.93 23.15 -3.15
C SER A 420 -14.62 23.86 -3.41
N ALA A 421 -14.03 23.69 -4.59
CA ALA A 421 -12.84 24.45 -5.00
C ALA A 421 -12.78 24.61 -6.50
N ASP A 422 -12.08 25.64 -6.95
CA ASP A 422 -11.81 25.85 -8.37
C ASP A 422 -10.94 24.72 -8.97
N PRO A 423 -10.95 24.56 -10.30
CA PRO A 423 -10.15 23.54 -10.96
C PRO A 423 -8.65 23.70 -10.69
N GLY A 424 -7.94 22.58 -10.45
CA GLY A 424 -6.49 22.62 -10.20
C GLY A 424 -6.07 23.13 -8.81
N CYS A 425 -7.01 23.34 -7.88
CA CYS A 425 -6.74 23.77 -6.50
C CYS A 425 -6.40 22.62 -5.53
N GLY A 426 -6.19 21.39 -6.01
CA GLY A 426 -5.70 20.28 -5.19
C GLY A 426 -6.76 19.52 -4.38
N LYS A 427 -8.05 19.55 -4.77
CA LYS A 427 -9.13 18.81 -4.10
C LYS A 427 -8.84 17.31 -3.96
N SER A 428 -8.46 16.66 -5.05
CA SER A 428 -8.15 15.23 -5.03
C SER A 428 -6.92 14.91 -4.19
N VAL A 429 -5.92 15.80 -4.16
CA VAL A 429 -4.73 15.68 -3.29
C VAL A 429 -5.15 15.79 -1.82
N LEU A 430 -6.06 16.71 -1.48
CA LEU A 430 -6.66 16.83 -0.16
C LEU A 430 -7.46 15.56 0.19
N ALA A 431 -8.33 15.08 -0.69
CA ALA A 431 -9.13 13.87 -0.46
C ALA A 431 -8.24 12.64 -0.21
N LYS A 432 -7.21 12.44 -1.04
CA LYS A 432 -6.21 11.37 -0.85
C LYS A 432 -5.54 11.49 0.53
N TYR A 433 -5.05 12.68 0.88
CA TYR A 433 -4.43 12.90 2.18
C TYR A 433 -5.37 12.63 3.36
N LEU A 434 -6.63 13.04 3.27
CA LEU A 434 -7.63 12.79 4.29
C LEU A 434 -7.87 11.29 4.48
N ILE A 435 -7.98 10.53 3.38
CA ILE A 435 -8.14 9.07 3.41
C ILE A 435 -6.91 8.39 4.04
N ASP A 436 -5.70 8.80 3.68
CA ASP A 436 -4.47 8.13 4.12
C ASP A 436 -4.04 8.50 5.55
N HIS A 437 -4.29 9.75 5.96
CA HIS A 437 -3.69 10.33 7.16
C HIS A 437 -4.60 11.28 7.95
N GLY A 438 -5.55 11.97 7.31
CA GLY A 438 -6.28 13.07 7.93
C GLY A 438 -7.58 12.68 8.66
N LEU A 439 -8.19 11.56 8.32
CA LEU A 439 -9.44 11.09 8.94
C LEU A 439 -9.17 10.13 10.13
N PRO A 440 -10.08 10.03 11.11
CA PRO A 440 -9.91 9.18 12.28
C PRO A 440 -9.83 7.68 11.91
N ARG A 441 -8.74 7.01 12.30
CA ARG A 441 -8.56 5.55 12.06
C ARG A 441 -9.56 4.66 12.82
N SER A 442 -10.25 5.21 13.83
CA SER A 442 -11.33 4.52 14.54
C SER A 442 -12.60 4.34 13.70
N ALA A 443 -12.71 5.02 12.55
CA ALA A 443 -13.83 4.89 11.62
C ALA A 443 -13.46 4.03 10.41
N THR A 444 -14.45 3.31 9.89
CA THR A 444 -14.33 2.60 8.61
C THR A 444 -14.37 3.63 7.48
N ILE A 445 -13.26 3.79 6.75
CA ILE A 445 -13.15 4.78 5.67
C ILE A 445 -13.36 4.07 4.34
N CYS A 446 -14.38 4.51 3.60
CA CYS A 446 -14.64 4.07 2.23
C CYS A 446 -14.50 5.25 1.28
N TYR A 447 -13.94 5.04 0.09
CA TYR A 447 -13.74 6.14 -0.86
C TYR A 447 -14.05 5.77 -2.30
N PHE A 448 -14.31 6.79 -3.11
CA PHE A 448 -14.46 6.66 -4.55
C PHE A 448 -14.08 7.96 -5.26
N PHE A 449 -13.28 7.84 -6.31
CA PHE A 449 -12.78 8.98 -7.09
C PHE A 449 -13.49 8.97 -8.45
N PHE A 450 -14.45 9.88 -8.63
CA PHE A 450 -15.13 10.00 -9.90
C PHE A 450 -14.15 10.42 -10.99
N LYS A 451 -14.29 9.81 -12.16
CA LYS A 451 -13.52 10.15 -13.35
C LYS A 451 -14.41 10.09 -14.58
N ASP A 452 -14.52 11.22 -15.28
CA ASP A 452 -15.30 11.33 -16.52
C ASP A 452 -14.96 10.19 -17.51
N GLN A 453 -15.99 9.70 -18.22
CA GLN A 453 -15.94 8.60 -19.21
C GLN A 453 -15.51 7.20 -18.72
N ASP A 454 -15.03 7.02 -17.49
CA ASP A 454 -14.46 5.72 -17.04
C ASP A 454 -15.06 5.24 -15.71
N GLN A 455 -14.94 6.07 -14.66
CA GLN A 455 -15.44 5.78 -13.32
C GLN A 455 -16.44 6.86 -12.91
N ASN A 456 -17.54 6.96 -13.66
CA ASN A 456 -18.52 8.03 -13.52
C ASN A 456 -19.93 7.56 -13.11
N THR A 457 -20.12 6.27 -12.80
CA THR A 457 -21.45 5.72 -12.46
C THR A 457 -21.65 5.48 -10.97
N VAL A 458 -22.89 5.63 -10.51
CA VAL A 458 -23.36 5.33 -9.15
C VAL A 458 -23.19 3.85 -8.81
N ARG A 459 -23.40 2.98 -9.80
CA ARG A 459 -23.15 1.54 -9.66
C ARG A 459 -21.71 1.26 -9.25
N GLN A 460 -20.75 1.86 -9.96
CA GLN A 460 -19.32 1.72 -9.63
C GLN A 460 -19.01 2.25 -8.24
N ALA A 461 -19.55 3.43 -7.88
CA ALA A 461 -19.36 4.02 -6.56
C ALA A 461 -19.86 3.09 -5.46
N LEU A 462 -21.10 2.61 -5.53
CA LEU A 462 -21.68 1.73 -4.51
C LEU A 462 -20.94 0.39 -4.39
N CYS A 463 -20.59 -0.22 -5.51
CA CYS A 463 -19.80 -1.45 -5.52
C CYS A 463 -18.45 -1.24 -4.82
N ALA A 464 -17.72 -0.17 -5.14
CA ALA A 464 -16.46 0.16 -4.48
C ALA A 464 -16.61 0.39 -2.97
N LEU A 465 -17.65 1.13 -2.55
CA LEU A 465 -17.93 1.41 -1.14
C LEU A 465 -18.28 0.13 -0.36
N LEU A 466 -19.13 -0.74 -0.93
CA LEU A 466 -19.51 -2.02 -0.33
C LEU A 466 -18.34 -2.99 -0.26
N HIS A 467 -17.53 -3.06 -1.31
CA HIS A 467 -16.30 -3.87 -1.31
C HIS A 467 -15.37 -3.45 -0.17
N GLN A 468 -15.11 -2.15 -0.02
CA GLN A 468 -14.27 -1.62 1.05
C GLN A 468 -14.87 -1.87 2.43
N LEU A 469 -16.18 -1.64 2.60
CA LEU A 469 -16.90 -1.85 3.86
C LEU A 469 -16.82 -3.31 4.30
N PHE A 470 -17.09 -4.26 3.40
CA PHE A 470 -17.06 -5.68 3.71
C PHE A 470 -15.64 -6.24 3.84
N SER A 471 -14.65 -5.66 3.16
CA SER A 471 -13.25 -6.02 3.38
C SER A 471 -12.79 -5.60 4.78
N GLN A 472 -13.14 -4.37 5.20
CA GLN A 472 -12.81 -3.86 6.54
C GLN A 472 -13.68 -4.47 7.64
N LYS A 473 -14.90 -4.92 7.34
CA LYS A 473 -15.84 -5.56 8.29
C LYS A 473 -16.55 -6.77 7.65
N PRO A 474 -15.90 -7.95 7.55
CA PRO A 474 -16.42 -9.12 6.85
C PRO A 474 -17.74 -9.68 7.39
N SER A 475 -18.05 -9.51 8.67
CA SER A 475 -19.34 -9.96 9.23
C SER A 475 -20.54 -9.29 8.55
N LEU A 476 -20.36 -8.08 8.02
CA LEU A 476 -21.43 -7.32 7.38
C LEU A 476 -21.84 -7.86 6.01
N ILE A 477 -21.04 -8.75 5.40
CA ILE A 477 -21.37 -9.33 4.09
C ILE A 477 -22.69 -10.11 4.11
N GLN A 478 -23.13 -10.57 5.29
CA GLN A 478 -24.43 -11.21 5.49
C GLN A 478 -25.61 -10.37 4.98
N HIS A 479 -25.47 -9.04 4.98
CA HIS A 479 -26.48 -8.11 4.45
C HIS A 479 -26.61 -8.18 2.94
N ALA A 480 -25.54 -8.55 2.22
CA ALA A 480 -25.54 -8.78 0.78
C ALA A 480 -25.98 -10.21 0.42
N MET A 481 -25.68 -11.20 1.26
CA MET A 481 -25.89 -12.62 0.93
C MET A 481 -27.35 -12.95 0.57
N LYS A 482 -28.34 -12.36 1.26
CA LYS A 482 -29.77 -12.62 0.95
C LYS A 482 -30.16 -12.23 -0.47
N GLN A 483 -29.57 -11.16 -0.99
CA GLN A 483 -29.85 -10.70 -2.35
C GLN A 483 -28.96 -11.42 -3.35
N PHE A 484 -27.71 -11.72 -2.97
CA PHE A 484 -26.80 -12.54 -3.77
C PHE A 484 -27.35 -13.95 -4.03
N ASP A 485 -27.99 -14.57 -3.04
CA ASP A 485 -28.62 -15.89 -3.19
C ASP A 485 -29.78 -15.88 -4.19
N LYS A 486 -30.41 -14.72 -4.43
CA LYS A 486 -31.53 -14.56 -5.38
C LYS A 486 -31.06 -14.17 -6.77
N ASP A 487 -30.17 -13.19 -6.86
CA ASP A 487 -29.81 -12.54 -8.12
C ASP A 487 -28.47 -13.05 -8.68
N GLY A 488 -27.67 -13.77 -7.89
CA GLY A 488 -26.32 -14.19 -8.24
C GLY A 488 -25.46 -13.01 -8.67
N GLN A 489 -24.78 -13.14 -9.81
CA GLN A 489 -23.96 -12.07 -10.39
C GLN A 489 -24.78 -10.84 -10.81
N GLY A 490 -26.10 -10.98 -11.02
CA GLY A 490 -26.99 -9.88 -11.37
C GLY A 490 -27.18 -8.84 -10.26
N LEU A 491 -26.76 -9.15 -9.02
CA LEU A 491 -26.88 -8.26 -7.87
C LEU A 491 -26.32 -6.85 -8.13
N ILE A 492 -25.15 -6.79 -8.76
CA ILE A 492 -24.43 -5.52 -9.02
C ILE A 492 -25.10 -4.66 -10.10
N ASN A 493 -26.06 -5.20 -10.85
CA ASN A 493 -26.78 -4.46 -11.88
C ASN A 493 -27.97 -3.66 -11.32
N SER A 494 -28.37 -3.91 -10.07
CA SER A 494 -29.46 -3.22 -9.39
C SER A 494 -28.93 -2.19 -8.39
N THR A 495 -28.84 -0.92 -8.79
CA THR A 495 -28.45 0.19 -7.90
C THR A 495 -29.34 0.29 -6.66
N LYS A 496 -30.64 0.00 -6.80
CA LYS A 496 -31.59 -0.06 -5.69
C LYS A 496 -31.21 -1.14 -4.66
N SER A 497 -30.80 -2.32 -5.12
CA SER A 497 -30.34 -3.40 -4.24
C SER A 497 -29.06 -2.99 -3.51
N LEU A 498 -28.10 -2.39 -4.22
CA LEU A 498 -26.84 -1.89 -3.64
C LEU A 498 -27.07 -0.84 -2.56
N TRP A 499 -27.96 0.13 -2.79
CA TRP A 499 -28.33 1.13 -1.78
C TRP A 499 -28.98 0.51 -0.54
N THR A 500 -29.85 -0.49 -0.74
CA THR A 500 -30.51 -1.21 0.36
C THR A 500 -29.48 -1.96 1.20
N ILE A 501 -28.52 -2.64 0.56
CA ILE A 501 -27.42 -3.36 1.23
C ILE A 501 -26.56 -2.38 2.02
N LEU A 502 -26.14 -1.27 1.40
CA LEU A 502 -25.33 -0.25 2.07
C LEU A 502 -26.08 0.30 3.27
N GLY A 503 -27.37 0.64 3.11
CA GLY A 503 -28.24 1.12 4.18
C GLY A 503 -28.34 0.14 5.35
N ASN A 504 -28.54 -1.14 5.08
CA ASN A 504 -28.62 -2.16 6.14
C ASN A 504 -27.25 -2.35 6.83
N ALA A 505 -26.15 -2.34 6.08
CA ALA A 505 -24.81 -2.55 6.62
C ALA A 505 -24.37 -1.38 7.53
N VAL A 506 -24.71 -0.13 7.19
CA VAL A 506 -24.35 1.04 8.02
C VAL A 506 -25.23 1.22 9.27
N GLN A 507 -26.36 0.51 9.36
CA GLN A 507 -27.20 0.45 10.56
C GLN A 507 -26.82 -0.69 11.51
N ASP A 508 -25.95 -1.62 11.06
CA ASP A 508 -25.53 -2.75 11.87
C ASP A 508 -24.67 -2.25 13.04
N PRO A 509 -24.99 -2.58 14.32
CA PRO A 509 -24.20 -2.13 15.47
C PRO A 509 -22.71 -2.49 15.42
N GLN A 510 -22.33 -3.53 14.66
CA GLN A 510 -20.94 -3.97 14.50
C GLN A 510 -20.12 -3.09 13.55
N VAL A 511 -20.76 -2.23 12.73
CA VAL A 511 -20.06 -1.42 11.73
C VAL A 511 -19.22 -0.31 12.36
N GLY A 512 -19.69 0.26 13.47
CA GLY A 512 -19.08 1.45 14.08
C GLY A 512 -19.25 2.71 13.20
N PRO A 513 -18.45 3.76 13.42
CA PRO A 513 -18.50 4.96 12.59
C PRO A 513 -17.98 4.69 11.17
N VAL A 514 -18.67 5.18 10.16
CA VAL A 514 -18.32 5.05 8.74
C VAL A 514 -18.15 6.43 8.12
N ILE A 515 -17.06 6.63 7.39
CA ILE A 515 -16.80 7.87 6.64
C ILE A 515 -16.65 7.52 5.17
N THR A 516 -17.54 8.07 4.34
CA THR A 516 -17.51 7.91 2.89
C THR A 516 -16.93 9.16 2.24
N VAL A 517 -15.86 9.02 1.46
CA VAL A 517 -15.22 10.11 0.71
C VAL A 517 -15.53 9.95 -0.78
N LEU A 518 -16.28 10.91 -1.35
CA LEU A 518 -16.55 10.96 -2.79
C LEU A 518 -15.82 12.16 -3.39
N ASP A 519 -14.76 11.88 -4.15
CA ASP A 519 -13.96 12.92 -4.81
C ASP A 519 -14.47 13.22 -6.21
N ALA A 520 -14.42 14.50 -6.61
CA ALA A 520 -14.78 15.01 -7.92
C ALA A 520 -16.21 14.65 -8.36
N LEU A 521 -17.20 14.85 -7.47
CA LEU A 521 -18.61 14.55 -7.75
C LEU A 521 -19.15 15.18 -9.05
N ASP A 522 -18.56 16.28 -9.50
CA ASP A 522 -18.90 16.92 -10.78
C ASP A 522 -18.48 16.13 -12.02
N GLU A 523 -17.68 15.07 -11.87
CA GLU A 523 -17.33 14.11 -12.93
C GLU A 523 -18.26 12.86 -12.92
N CYS A 524 -19.30 12.84 -12.07
CA CYS A 524 -20.37 11.84 -12.12
C CYS A 524 -21.27 12.08 -13.34
N ALA A 525 -21.77 11.00 -13.96
CA ALA A 525 -22.66 11.11 -15.10
C ALA A 525 -23.92 11.93 -14.75
N GLU A 526 -24.22 12.95 -15.54
CA GLU A 526 -25.32 13.91 -15.26
C GLU A 526 -26.68 13.20 -15.10
N SER A 527 -26.91 12.11 -15.85
CA SER A 527 -28.12 11.28 -15.76
C SER A 527 -28.28 10.55 -14.43
N GLU A 528 -27.17 10.23 -13.74
CA GLU A 528 -27.19 9.48 -12.48
C GLU A 528 -26.96 10.37 -11.25
N PHE A 529 -26.40 11.56 -11.45
CA PHE A 529 -26.07 12.50 -10.37
C PHE A 529 -27.27 12.84 -9.51
N GLN A 530 -28.43 13.09 -10.12
CA GLN A 530 -29.66 13.44 -9.39
C GLN A 530 -30.11 12.30 -8.46
N ASP A 531 -30.02 11.05 -8.94
CA ASP A 531 -30.38 9.88 -8.15
C ASP A 531 -29.37 9.63 -7.03
N LEU A 532 -28.07 9.81 -7.27
CA LEU A 532 -27.04 9.75 -6.23
C LEU A 532 -27.37 10.70 -5.08
N MET A 533 -27.63 11.96 -5.42
CA MET A 533 -27.89 13.00 -4.44
C MET A 533 -29.15 12.73 -3.63
N ARG A 534 -30.25 12.34 -4.28
CA ARG A 534 -31.50 12.00 -3.60
C ARG A 534 -31.33 10.83 -2.63
N ASN A 535 -30.51 9.83 -2.99
CA ASN A 535 -30.27 8.68 -2.12
C ASN A 535 -29.39 9.03 -0.91
N VAL A 536 -28.36 9.86 -1.11
CA VAL A 536 -27.55 10.40 -0.01
C VAL A 536 -28.43 11.21 0.95
N GLU A 537 -29.31 12.07 0.44
CA GLU A 537 -30.30 12.80 1.26
C GLU A 537 -31.21 11.88 2.08
N ASN A 538 -31.76 10.87 1.44
CA ASN A 538 -32.71 9.95 2.08
C ASN A 538 -32.08 9.18 3.25
N GLN A 539 -30.79 8.84 3.17
CA GLN A 539 -30.07 8.16 4.25
C GLN A 539 -29.96 9.01 5.52
N PHE A 540 -29.94 10.34 5.40
CA PHE A 540 -29.91 11.22 6.57
C PHE A 540 -31.30 11.48 7.13
N ARG A 541 -32.33 11.55 6.27
CA ARG A 541 -33.72 11.75 6.73
C ARG A 541 -34.28 10.53 7.46
N SER A 542 -33.89 9.32 7.07
CA SER A 542 -34.33 8.07 7.71
C SER A 542 -33.62 7.76 9.04
N ASN A 543 -32.54 8.49 9.38
CA ASN A 543 -31.70 8.26 10.55
C ASN A 543 -32.27 8.79 11.89
N GLN A 544 -33.55 9.17 11.94
CA GLN A 544 -34.21 9.60 13.19
C GLN A 544 -34.32 8.49 14.27
N SER A 545 -33.92 7.25 13.96
CA SER A 545 -33.92 6.11 14.89
C SER A 545 -32.54 5.77 15.52
N GLY A 546 -31.52 6.62 15.34
CA GLY A 546 -30.40 6.72 16.30
C GLY A 546 -29.28 5.66 16.27
N HIS A 547 -29.10 4.88 15.20
CA HIS A 547 -28.07 3.82 15.16
C HIS A 547 -27.02 3.90 14.03
N GLY A 548 -27.20 4.71 12.99
CA GLY A 548 -26.23 4.83 11.88
C GLY A 548 -25.25 6.00 12.02
N LYS A 549 -23.98 5.74 12.32
CA LYS A 549 -22.89 6.74 12.39
C LYS A 549 -22.21 6.96 11.03
N LEU A 550 -22.96 7.38 10.02
CA LEU A 550 -22.47 7.58 8.64
C LEU A 550 -22.19 9.06 8.35
N LYS A 551 -20.96 9.35 7.89
CA LYS A 551 -20.55 10.67 7.41
C LYS A 551 -20.16 10.63 5.94
N TYR A 552 -20.38 11.75 5.26
CA TYR A 552 -19.95 11.92 3.88
C TYR A 552 -19.00 13.12 3.77
N LEU A 553 -17.87 12.95 3.08
CA LEU A 553 -17.04 14.05 2.61
C LEU A 553 -17.10 14.07 1.09
N LEU A 554 -17.64 15.17 0.56
CA LEU A 554 -17.94 15.30 -0.85
C LEU A 554 -17.07 16.41 -1.42
N THR A 555 -16.26 16.14 -2.44
CA THR A 555 -15.54 17.20 -3.16
C THR A 555 -16.18 17.47 -4.51
N SER A 556 -16.26 18.74 -4.90
CA SER A 556 -16.82 19.13 -6.19
C SER A 556 -16.31 20.51 -6.64
N ARG A 557 -16.49 20.84 -7.91
CA ARG A 557 -16.36 22.23 -8.40
C ARG A 557 -17.60 23.06 -8.03
N PRO A 558 -17.47 24.39 -7.89
CA PRO A 558 -18.57 25.27 -7.46
C PRO A 558 -19.59 25.55 -8.57
N TYR A 559 -19.96 24.57 -9.39
CA TYR A 559 -20.93 24.77 -10.47
C TYR A 559 -22.32 25.01 -9.90
N GLU A 560 -22.99 26.07 -10.37
CA GLU A 560 -24.33 26.43 -9.89
C GLU A 560 -25.33 25.28 -10.05
N GLN A 561 -25.21 24.46 -11.09
CA GLN A 561 -26.07 23.29 -11.31
C GLN A 561 -25.92 22.25 -10.20
N ILE A 562 -24.72 22.09 -9.66
CA ILE A 562 -24.44 21.18 -8.54
C ILE A 562 -24.90 21.86 -7.24
N VAL A 563 -24.43 23.08 -6.99
CA VAL A 563 -24.73 23.83 -5.76
C VAL A 563 -26.25 24.07 -5.58
N SER A 564 -27.00 24.33 -6.65
CA SER A 564 -28.45 24.49 -6.60
C SER A 564 -29.19 23.20 -6.26
N LYS A 565 -28.75 22.05 -6.79
CA LYS A 565 -29.28 20.72 -6.44
C LYS A 565 -28.96 20.34 -4.99
N PHE A 566 -27.90 20.91 -4.43
CA PHE A 566 -27.52 20.75 -3.03
C PHE A 566 -28.23 21.72 -2.07
N ARG A 567 -29.02 22.71 -2.51
CA ARG A 567 -29.60 23.74 -1.61
C ARG A 567 -30.32 23.17 -0.39
N GLY A 568 -31.16 22.14 -0.59
CA GLY A 568 -31.89 21.50 0.51
C GLY A 568 -31.00 20.80 1.55
N LEU A 569 -29.77 20.41 1.17
CA LEU A 569 -28.73 19.86 2.06
C LEU A 569 -27.81 20.96 2.61
N LEU A 570 -27.45 21.96 1.80
CA LEU A 570 -26.52 23.03 2.18
C LEU A 570 -27.08 23.95 3.26
N ASP A 571 -28.40 24.10 3.33
CA ASP A 571 -29.05 24.81 4.42
C ASP A 571 -28.96 24.03 5.75
N ALA A 572 -28.71 22.71 5.70
CA ALA A 572 -28.61 21.83 6.85
C ALA A 572 -27.17 21.43 7.24
N PHE A 573 -26.17 21.68 6.39
CA PHE A 573 -24.82 21.13 6.54
C PHE A 573 -23.69 22.10 6.19
N PRO A 574 -22.52 21.98 6.86
CA PRO A 574 -21.40 22.87 6.64
C PRO A 574 -20.84 22.74 5.21
N ARG A 575 -20.54 23.90 4.60
CA ARG A 575 -19.82 24.00 3.33
C ARG A 575 -18.46 24.64 3.57
N ILE A 576 -17.42 24.09 2.91
CA ILE A 576 -16.10 24.72 2.85
C ILE A 576 -15.82 25.04 1.38
N ARG A 577 -15.56 26.31 1.08
CA ARG A 577 -15.00 26.73 -0.20
C ARG A 577 -13.50 26.92 -0.02
N ILE A 578 -12.69 26.15 -0.74
CA ILE A 578 -11.25 26.38 -0.84
C ILE A 578 -11.09 27.61 -1.76
N PRO A 579 -10.63 28.74 -1.23
CA PRO A 579 -10.46 29.95 -2.02
C PRO A 579 -9.35 29.76 -3.06
N GLY A 580 -9.44 30.48 -4.18
CA GLY A 580 -8.31 30.61 -5.09
C GLY A 580 -7.13 31.31 -4.42
N GLU A 581 -5.92 31.18 -4.99
CA GLU A 581 -4.73 31.87 -4.47
C GLU A 581 -4.96 33.39 -4.30
N GLU A 582 -5.73 34.00 -5.20
CA GLU A 582 -6.00 35.44 -5.20
C GLU A 582 -6.95 35.87 -4.09
N GLU A 583 -7.79 34.93 -3.65
CA GLU A 583 -8.80 35.14 -2.62
C GLU A 583 -8.22 34.87 -1.21
N SER A 584 -7.03 34.27 -1.09
CA SER A 584 -6.44 33.89 0.20
C SER A 584 -4.91 33.90 0.22
N GLU A 585 -4.36 34.75 1.09
CA GLU A 585 -2.93 34.82 1.36
C GLU A 585 -2.39 33.49 1.91
N ILE A 586 -3.20 32.74 2.68
CA ILE A 586 -2.83 31.44 3.22
C ILE A 586 -2.61 30.43 2.09
N ILE A 587 -3.53 30.38 1.10
CA ILE A 587 -3.38 29.51 -0.07
C ILE A 587 -2.17 29.93 -0.91
N SER A 588 -1.93 31.23 -1.08
CA SER A 588 -0.73 31.71 -1.76
C SER A 588 0.55 31.23 -1.07
N GLN A 589 0.60 31.26 0.26
CA GLN A 589 1.73 30.74 1.02
C GLN A 589 1.89 29.21 0.85
N GLU A 590 0.81 28.44 0.75
CA GLU A 590 0.89 27.00 0.45
C GLU A 590 1.44 26.74 -0.95
N VAL A 591 0.95 27.46 -1.98
CA VAL A 591 1.48 27.38 -3.35
C VAL A 591 2.97 27.75 -3.38
N ASN A 592 3.39 28.77 -2.64
CA ASN A 592 4.80 29.16 -2.50
C ASN A 592 5.66 28.01 -1.93
N ARG A 593 5.14 27.23 -0.97
CA ARG A 593 5.84 26.04 -0.44
C ARG A 593 6.00 24.96 -1.52
N VAL A 594 4.96 24.72 -2.32
CA VAL A 594 5.01 23.75 -3.44
C VAL A 594 6.03 24.19 -4.49
N ILE A 595 6.07 25.47 -4.86
CA ILE A 595 7.06 26.01 -5.80
C ILE A 595 8.48 25.79 -5.27
N LYS A 596 8.75 26.18 -4.01
CA LYS A 596 10.07 25.99 -3.40
C LYS A 596 10.50 24.52 -3.39
N TYR A 597 9.59 23.62 -3.01
CA TYR A 597 9.83 22.18 -3.03
C TYR A 597 10.17 21.67 -4.44
N ARG A 598 9.41 22.08 -5.46
CA ARG A 598 9.65 21.69 -6.85
C ARG A 598 10.94 22.31 -7.42
N VAL A 599 11.28 23.54 -7.06
CA VAL A 599 12.60 24.14 -7.41
C VAL A 599 13.74 23.32 -6.82
N GLU A 600 13.63 22.87 -5.56
CA GLU A 600 14.65 22.03 -4.92
C GLU A 600 14.88 20.71 -5.68
N ARG A 601 13.80 20.10 -6.17
CA ARG A 601 13.87 18.88 -6.98
C ARG A 601 14.49 19.15 -8.34
N LEU A 602 14.02 20.17 -9.05
CA LEU A 602 14.56 20.55 -10.36
C LEU A 602 16.04 20.94 -10.28
N ALA A 603 16.45 21.63 -9.22
CA ALA A 603 17.84 22.00 -8.97
C ALA A 603 18.75 20.77 -8.83
N ARG A 604 18.28 19.72 -8.15
CA ARG A 604 18.99 18.43 -8.06
C ARG A 604 19.06 17.73 -9.41
N GLU A 605 17.95 17.67 -10.14
CA GLU A 605 17.86 17.00 -11.45
C GLU A 605 18.76 17.67 -12.51
N LYS A 606 18.69 19.00 -12.65
CA LYS A 606 19.48 19.78 -13.62
C LYS A 606 20.85 20.24 -13.08
N ARG A 607 21.22 19.90 -11.84
CA ARG A 607 22.44 20.35 -11.15
C ARG A 607 22.63 21.87 -11.21
N LEU A 608 21.62 22.61 -10.76
CA LEU A 608 21.64 24.09 -10.71
C LEU A 608 22.47 24.55 -9.50
N SER A 609 23.23 25.64 -9.65
CA SER A 609 23.93 26.27 -8.52
C SER A 609 22.95 26.97 -7.58
N ASP A 610 23.34 27.20 -6.32
CA ASP A 610 22.49 27.87 -5.34
C ASP A 610 22.04 29.27 -5.78
N GLN A 611 22.91 29.98 -6.50
CA GLN A 611 22.58 31.30 -7.08
C GLN A 611 21.47 31.20 -8.13
N VAL A 612 21.55 30.21 -9.03
CA VAL A 612 20.56 30.01 -10.11
C VAL A 612 19.25 29.49 -9.53
N LYS A 613 19.33 28.55 -8.58
CA LYS A 613 18.20 28.03 -7.82
C LYS A 613 17.44 29.13 -7.09
N GLY A 614 18.15 29.98 -6.34
CA GLY A 614 17.56 31.12 -5.63
C GLY A 614 16.91 32.13 -6.57
N HIS A 615 17.56 32.43 -7.70
CA HIS A 615 16.98 33.32 -8.71
C HIS A 615 15.70 32.73 -9.34
N LEU A 616 15.72 31.46 -9.72
CA LEU A 616 14.55 30.77 -10.28
C LEU A 616 13.36 30.75 -9.30
N ALA A 617 13.62 30.43 -8.02
CA ALA A 617 12.59 30.48 -6.99
C ALA A 617 11.98 31.88 -6.88
N ASN A 618 12.81 32.92 -6.80
CA ASN A 618 12.33 34.30 -6.67
C ASN A 618 11.48 34.75 -7.86
N GLN A 619 11.82 34.33 -9.08
CA GLN A 619 11.04 34.68 -10.27
C GLN A 619 9.69 33.95 -10.31
N LEU A 620 9.67 32.64 -10.06
CA LEU A 620 8.42 31.86 -10.01
C LEU A 620 7.49 32.34 -8.88
N LEU A 621 8.07 32.82 -7.77
CA LEU A 621 7.32 33.37 -6.65
C LEU A 621 6.62 34.70 -6.98
N ARG A 622 7.05 35.43 -8.02
CA ARG A 622 6.46 36.71 -8.46
C ARG A 622 5.30 36.57 -9.45
N VAL A 623 5.10 35.38 -10.02
CA VAL A 623 4.00 35.14 -10.95
C VAL A 623 2.68 35.16 -10.18
N THR A 624 1.65 35.82 -10.73
CA THR A 624 0.29 35.88 -10.17
C THR A 624 -0.63 34.81 -10.80
N HIS A 625 -1.81 34.57 -10.22
CA HIS A 625 -2.81 33.59 -10.70
C HIS A 625 -2.33 32.13 -10.78
N ARG A 626 -1.58 31.62 -9.78
CA ARG A 626 -0.97 30.28 -9.86
C ARG A 626 -1.86 29.23 -9.19
N THR A 627 -2.31 28.26 -9.98
CA THR A 627 -2.92 27.04 -9.44
C THR A 627 -1.87 25.95 -9.25
N TYR A 628 -2.16 24.92 -8.45
CA TYR A 628 -1.26 23.77 -8.33
C TYR A 628 -1.04 23.07 -9.67
N LEU A 629 -2.07 23.05 -10.53
CA LEU A 629 -1.98 22.53 -11.90
C LEU A 629 -1.05 23.39 -12.78
N TRP A 630 -1.12 24.71 -12.68
CA TRP A 630 -0.18 25.58 -13.40
C TRP A 630 1.27 25.32 -12.96
N VAL A 631 1.50 25.22 -11.64
CA VAL A 631 2.82 24.88 -11.09
C VAL A 631 3.28 23.53 -11.65
N TYR A 632 2.39 22.53 -11.71
CA TYR A 632 2.71 21.24 -12.31
C TYR A 632 3.20 21.35 -13.75
N LEU A 633 2.44 22.04 -14.60
CA LEU A 633 2.76 22.22 -16.03
C LEU A 633 4.06 23.01 -16.25
N VAL A 634 4.29 24.07 -15.47
CA VAL A 634 5.51 24.89 -15.57
C VAL A 634 6.75 24.09 -15.20
N PHE A 635 6.70 23.28 -14.15
CA PHE A 635 7.86 22.49 -13.75
C PHE A 635 8.19 21.36 -14.73
N ASP A 636 7.19 20.80 -15.41
CA ASP A 636 7.44 19.87 -16.50
C ASP A 636 8.08 20.56 -17.71
N TYR A 637 7.60 21.75 -18.06
CA TYR A 637 8.22 22.58 -19.10
C TYR A 637 9.69 22.90 -18.78
N LEU A 638 9.98 23.34 -17.56
CA LEU A 638 11.35 23.63 -17.12
C LEU A 638 12.25 22.37 -17.06
N LYS A 639 11.63 21.19 -16.91
CA LYS A 639 12.34 19.91 -16.93
C LYS A 639 12.71 19.51 -18.36
N THR A 640 11.78 19.67 -19.30
CA THR A 640 11.94 19.26 -20.71
C THR A 640 12.77 20.25 -21.52
N GLU A 641 12.65 21.56 -21.27
CA GLU A 641 13.40 22.58 -21.99
C GLU A 641 14.77 22.87 -21.37
N ASP A 642 15.78 23.00 -22.22
CA ASP A 642 17.12 23.39 -21.78
C ASP A 642 17.29 24.90 -21.80
N PHE A 643 17.72 25.45 -20.67
CA PHE A 643 18.03 26.87 -20.52
C PHE A 643 19.44 27.05 -19.97
N LYS A 644 20.06 28.19 -20.28
CA LYS A 644 21.39 28.52 -19.74
C LYS A 644 21.31 28.62 -18.22
N LYS A 645 22.12 27.83 -17.52
CA LYS A 645 22.17 27.77 -16.03
C LYS A 645 22.88 29.00 -15.43
N THR A 646 22.34 30.17 -15.73
CA THR A 646 22.81 31.49 -15.29
C THR A 646 21.58 32.34 -14.95
N PRO A 647 21.68 33.38 -14.10
CA PRO A 647 20.54 34.25 -13.80
C PRO A 647 19.86 34.82 -15.06
N LYS A 648 20.64 35.32 -16.04
CA LYS A 648 20.10 35.82 -17.32
C LYS A 648 19.42 34.73 -18.15
N GLY A 649 19.93 33.50 -18.11
CA GLY A 649 19.29 32.37 -18.76
C GLY A 649 17.98 31.96 -18.09
N VAL A 650 17.89 32.12 -16.77
CA VAL A 650 16.63 31.97 -16.03
C VAL A 650 15.65 33.10 -16.40
N GLU A 651 16.08 34.36 -16.47
CA GLU A 651 15.22 35.47 -16.90
C GLU A 651 14.62 35.21 -18.29
N SER A 652 15.46 34.77 -19.23
CA SER A 652 15.01 34.44 -20.59
C SER A 652 13.96 33.31 -20.62
N ILE A 653 14.10 32.25 -19.81
CA ILE A 653 13.09 31.17 -19.79
C ILE A 653 11.83 31.58 -19.03
N ILE A 654 11.94 32.44 -18.00
CA ILE A 654 10.80 32.98 -17.25
C ILE A 654 9.93 33.88 -18.15
N GLU A 655 10.53 34.72 -18.99
CA GLU A 655 9.80 35.52 -19.99
C GLU A 655 9.01 34.63 -20.95
N THR A 656 9.55 33.46 -21.25
CA THR A 656 8.87 32.43 -22.03
C THR A 656 8.10 31.44 -21.16
N LEU A 657 7.68 31.74 -19.93
CA LEU A 657 6.74 30.89 -19.16
C LEU A 657 5.28 31.32 -19.37
N PRO A 658 4.33 30.38 -19.30
CA PRO A 658 2.92 30.70 -19.48
C PRO A 658 2.43 31.41 -18.23
N LYS A 659 1.67 32.50 -18.38
CA LYS A 659 1.12 33.26 -17.24
C LYS A 659 -0.18 32.67 -16.68
N SER A 660 -0.80 31.74 -17.42
CA SER A 660 -2.04 31.06 -17.03
C SER A 660 -2.03 29.59 -17.49
N ILE A 661 -2.98 28.80 -16.98
CA ILE A 661 -3.17 27.40 -17.41
C ILE A 661 -3.47 27.34 -18.92
N ASN A 662 -4.33 28.23 -19.42
CA ASN A 662 -4.70 28.27 -20.84
C ASN A 662 -3.49 28.55 -21.74
N GLN A 663 -2.60 29.47 -21.33
CA GLN A 663 -1.34 29.70 -22.05
C GLN A 663 -0.38 28.52 -21.96
N ALA A 664 -0.40 27.76 -20.86
CA ALA A 664 0.41 26.55 -20.72
C ALA A 664 -0.07 25.47 -21.70
N TYR A 665 -1.39 25.28 -21.79
CA TYR A 665 -2.01 24.37 -22.76
C TYR A 665 -1.73 24.74 -24.21
N GLU A 666 -1.92 26.01 -24.59
CA GLU A 666 -1.57 26.51 -25.93
C GLU A 666 -0.15 26.12 -26.31
N ARG A 667 0.81 26.32 -25.42
CA ARG A 667 2.21 26.06 -25.73
C ARG A 667 2.55 24.59 -25.82
N ILE A 668 1.91 23.76 -25.00
CA ILE A 668 2.07 22.30 -25.10
C ILE A 668 1.62 21.83 -26.48
N LEU A 669 0.46 22.30 -26.95
CA LEU A 669 -0.09 21.90 -28.25
C LEU A 669 0.62 22.54 -29.45
N ASN A 670 1.10 23.79 -29.32
CA ASN A 670 1.89 24.48 -30.36
C ASN A 670 3.32 23.94 -30.53
N LYS A 671 3.79 23.04 -29.66
CA LYS A 671 5.11 22.42 -29.81
C LYS A 671 5.16 21.47 -31.01
N SER A 672 4.04 20.83 -31.34
CA SER A 672 3.93 19.94 -32.49
C SER A 672 3.77 20.75 -33.77
N LYS A 673 4.44 20.32 -34.85
CA LYS A 673 4.24 20.90 -36.20
C LYS A 673 3.04 20.27 -36.92
N GLU A 674 2.51 19.17 -36.40
CA GLU A 674 1.43 18.40 -37.01
C GLU A 674 0.07 18.81 -36.44
N HIS A 675 -0.28 20.09 -36.59
CA HIS A 675 -1.50 20.65 -35.98
C HIS A 675 -2.78 19.87 -36.36
N TRP A 676 -2.89 19.40 -37.59
CA TRP A 676 -4.06 18.64 -38.03
C TRP A 676 -4.19 17.30 -37.27
N MET A 677 -3.07 16.62 -37.01
CA MET A 677 -3.04 15.33 -36.31
C MET A 677 -3.31 15.50 -34.83
N VAL A 678 -2.73 16.54 -34.21
CA VAL A 678 -3.05 16.94 -32.83
C VAL A 678 -4.55 17.18 -32.68
N ARG A 679 -5.14 17.96 -33.60
CA ARG A 679 -6.58 18.29 -33.56
C ARG A 679 -7.46 17.05 -33.74
N LYS A 680 -7.08 16.14 -34.65
CA LYS A 680 -7.75 14.85 -34.85
C LYS A 680 -7.68 13.98 -33.59
N ALA A 681 -6.49 13.81 -33.02
CA ALA A 681 -6.28 13.04 -31.80
C ALA A 681 -7.09 13.60 -30.62
N LEU A 682 -7.04 14.91 -30.40
CA LEU A 682 -7.81 15.55 -29.33
C LEU A 682 -9.33 15.45 -29.58
N GLY A 683 -9.78 15.57 -30.83
CA GLY A 683 -11.18 15.36 -31.20
C GLY A 683 -11.67 13.95 -30.88
N ILE A 684 -10.87 12.92 -31.17
CA ILE A 684 -11.16 11.53 -30.81
C ILE A 684 -11.32 11.41 -29.28
N ILE A 685 -10.34 11.90 -28.51
CA ILE A 685 -10.36 11.79 -27.04
C ILE A 685 -11.57 12.55 -26.45
N LEU A 686 -11.93 13.72 -27.00
CA LEU A 686 -13.08 14.52 -26.55
C LEU A 686 -14.42 13.80 -26.71
N ALA A 687 -14.64 13.18 -27.87
CA ALA A 687 -15.92 12.55 -28.23
C ALA A 687 -16.03 11.09 -27.81
N ALA A 688 -14.93 10.46 -27.40
CA ALA A 688 -14.92 9.04 -27.09
C ALA A 688 -15.95 8.69 -25.98
N GLY A 689 -16.70 7.61 -26.18
CA GLY A 689 -17.67 7.10 -25.21
C GLY A 689 -17.02 6.42 -24.00
N ARG A 690 -15.77 5.99 -24.17
CA ARG A 690 -14.84 5.53 -23.13
C ARG A 690 -13.41 5.88 -23.55
N PRO A 691 -12.43 5.96 -22.63
CA PRO A 691 -11.02 6.09 -23.00
C PRO A 691 -10.60 5.00 -24.00
N LEU A 692 -9.94 5.40 -25.08
CA LEU A 692 -9.36 4.49 -26.08
C LEU A 692 -8.03 3.94 -25.57
N THR A 693 -7.71 2.70 -25.94
CA THR A 693 -6.37 2.13 -25.79
C THR A 693 -5.39 2.72 -26.81
N LEU A 694 -4.09 2.51 -26.61
CA LEU A 694 -3.05 2.95 -27.54
C LEU A 694 -3.23 2.30 -28.91
N SER A 695 -3.53 1.01 -28.96
CA SER A 695 -3.78 0.28 -30.21
C SER A 695 -5.06 0.77 -30.90
N GLU A 696 -6.15 1.00 -30.15
CA GLU A 696 -7.38 1.59 -30.70
C GLU A 696 -7.14 2.98 -31.28
N MET A 697 -6.38 3.82 -30.57
CA MET A 697 -6.05 5.16 -31.00
C MET A 697 -5.11 5.17 -32.21
N ASN A 698 -4.12 4.28 -32.24
CA ASN A 698 -3.19 4.12 -33.35
C ASN A 698 -3.95 3.81 -34.65
N VAL A 699 -4.94 2.90 -34.58
CA VAL A 699 -5.83 2.64 -35.71
C VAL A 699 -6.69 3.86 -36.03
N ALA A 700 -7.37 4.45 -35.03
CA ALA A 700 -8.30 5.57 -35.23
C ALA A 700 -7.65 6.80 -35.86
N VAL A 701 -6.44 7.20 -35.44
CA VAL A 701 -5.76 8.37 -36.00
C VAL A 701 -5.24 8.15 -37.42
N ASN A 702 -4.92 6.91 -37.79
CA ASN A 702 -4.37 6.57 -39.11
C ASN A 702 -5.43 6.28 -40.19
N ILE A 703 -6.71 6.16 -39.84
CA ILE A 703 -7.79 6.06 -40.83
C ILE A 703 -7.99 7.42 -41.53
N ASP A 704 -7.89 7.45 -42.85
CA ASP A 704 -8.07 8.66 -43.66
C ASP A 704 -9.01 8.43 -44.86
N ASN A 705 -9.11 9.44 -45.73
CA ASN A 705 -9.96 9.38 -46.92
C ASN A 705 -9.43 8.45 -48.02
N THR A 706 -8.15 8.08 -47.96
CA THR A 706 -7.47 7.28 -48.98
C THR A 706 -7.38 5.80 -48.61
N SER A 707 -7.60 5.48 -47.34
CA SER A 707 -7.63 4.14 -46.77
C SER A 707 -8.75 3.30 -47.40
N GLN A 708 -8.38 2.16 -47.98
CA GLN A 708 -9.32 1.21 -48.62
C GLN A 708 -9.49 -0.11 -47.86
N SER A 709 -8.55 -0.43 -46.97
CA SER A 709 -8.50 -1.68 -46.21
C SER A 709 -7.74 -1.49 -44.89
N ILE A 710 -8.04 -2.35 -43.90
CA ILE A 710 -7.38 -2.40 -42.58
C ILE A 710 -5.87 -2.66 -42.74
N HIS A 711 -5.47 -3.48 -43.71
CA HIS A 711 -4.06 -3.84 -43.94
C HIS A 711 -3.22 -2.71 -44.56
N ASN A 712 -3.85 -1.63 -45.03
CA ASN A 712 -3.16 -0.50 -45.63
C ASN A 712 -2.91 0.65 -44.63
N LEU A 713 -3.27 0.47 -43.37
CA LEU A 713 -3.05 1.47 -42.33
C LEU A 713 -1.57 1.53 -41.94
N ASP A 714 -1.01 2.74 -41.86
CA ASP A 714 0.37 2.99 -41.43
C ASP A 714 0.45 2.95 -39.90
N LEU A 715 0.43 1.73 -39.34
CA LEU A 715 0.42 1.49 -37.91
C LEU A 715 1.84 1.31 -37.38
N GLU A 716 2.12 1.94 -36.25
CA GLU A 716 3.36 1.73 -35.49
C GLU A 716 3.22 0.65 -34.42
N GLU A 717 4.36 0.17 -33.92
CA GLU A 717 4.41 -0.55 -32.64
C GLU A 717 3.93 0.35 -31.49
N GLU A 718 3.34 -0.24 -30.45
CA GLU A 718 2.63 0.50 -29.39
C GLU A 718 3.50 1.53 -28.67
N GLU A 719 4.77 1.21 -28.37
CA GLU A 719 5.69 2.13 -27.69
C GLU A 719 6.18 3.27 -28.58
N ASP A 720 6.30 3.04 -29.89
CA ASP A 720 6.65 4.07 -30.87
C ASP A 720 5.46 5.02 -31.05
N PHE A 721 4.25 4.49 -31.21
CA PHE A 721 3.01 5.27 -31.27
C PHE A 721 2.81 6.11 -30.01
N LYS A 722 3.02 5.54 -28.83
CA LYS A 722 2.96 6.24 -27.54
C LYS A 722 3.95 7.40 -27.47
N SER A 723 5.16 7.21 -28.00
CA SER A 723 6.17 8.28 -28.09
C SER A 723 5.75 9.37 -29.07
N ARG A 724 5.16 8.99 -30.21
CA ARG A 724 4.61 9.92 -31.21
C ARG A 724 3.43 10.72 -30.67
N LEU A 725 2.47 10.08 -30.02
CA LEU A 725 1.34 10.74 -29.35
C LEU A 725 1.82 11.72 -28.26
N ARG A 726 2.86 11.37 -27.50
CA ARG A 726 3.51 12.29 -26.55
C ARG A 726 4.19 13.46 -27.25
N SER A 727 4.75 13.26 -28.44
CA SER A 727 5.33 14.36 -29.23
C SER A 727 4.27 15.35 -29.74
N TRP A 728 3.06 14.86 -30.01
CA TRP A 728 1.93 15.67 -30.47
C TRP A 728 1.26 16.45 -29.34
N CYS A 729 0.90 15.77 -28.27
CA CYS A 729 0.04 16.31 -27.22
C CYS A 729 0.79 16.64 -25.92
N GLY A 730 2.05 16.24 -25.76
CA GLY A 730 2.82 16.44 -24.53
C GLY A 730 2.07 15.98 -23.27
N LEU A 731 2.15 16.78 -22.21
CA LEU A 731 1.39 16.55 -20.98
C LEU A 731 -0.12 16.84 -21.09
N PHE A 732 -0.62 17.32 -22.22
CA PHE A 732 -2.05 17.57 -22.37
C PHE A 732 -2.87 16.26 -22.24
N VAL A 733 -2.23 15.15 -22.61
CA VAL A 733 -2.77 13.80 -22.56
C VAL A 733 -1.91 12.95 -21.61
N SER A 734 -2.56 12.09 -20.84
CA SER A 734 -1.94 11.11 -19.95
C SER A 734 -2.30 9.70 -20.39
N ILE A 735 -1.33 8.79 -20.31
CA ILE A 735 -1.49 7.40 -20.74
C ILE A 735 -1.28 6.50 -19.54
N TYR A 736 -2.31 5.71 -19.20
CA TYR A 736 -2.33 4.82 -18.05
C TYR A 736 -2.87 3.45 -18.45
N TYR A 737 -2.13 2.38 -18.14
CA TYR A 737 -2.45 1.00 -18.56
C TYR A 737 -2.84 0.91 -20.05
N GLY A 738 -2.09 1.59 -20.91
CA GLY A 738 -2.39 1.63 -22.34
C GLY A 738 -3.61 2.48 -22.73
N LYS A 739 -4.38 3.06 -21.81
CA LYS A 739 -5.52 3.94 -22.10
C LYS A 739 -5.16 5.41 -22.06
N ILE A 740 -5.86 6.20 -22.86
CA ILE A 740 -5.56 7.60 -23.13
C ILE A 740 -6.61 8.50 -22.48
N TYR A 741 -6.15 9.49 -21.69
CA TYR A 741 -6.98 10.42 -20.95
C TYR A 741 -6.48 11.86 -21.13
N PHE A 742 -7.36 12.84 -20.93
CA PHE A 742 -6.90 14.19 -20.63
C PHE A 742 -6.19 14.24 -19.27
N LEU A 743 -5.15 15.07 -19.18
CA LEU A 743 -4.45 15.31 -17.92
C LEU A 743 -5.41 15.73 -16.80
N HIS A 744 -6.33 16.63 -17.13
CA HIS A 744 -7.29 17.20 -16.18
C HIS A 744 -8.54 17.69 -16.93
N GLN A 745 -9.69 17.77 -16.27
CA GLN A 745 -10.95 18.20 -16.88
C GLN A 745 -10.89 19.61 -17.50
N THR A 746 -10.03 20.48 -16.96
CA THR A 746 -9.74 21.80 -17.54
C THR A 746 -9.15 21.74 -18.94
N ALA A 747 -8.48 20.65 -19.31
CA ALA A 747 -7.97 20.45 -20.68
C ALA A 747 -9.12 20.17 -21.66
N ARG A 748 -10.14 19.43 -21.24
CA ARG A 748 -11.37 19.21 -22.02
C ARG A 748 -12.13 20.54 -22.21
N GLU A 749 -12.31 21.31 -21.15
CA GLU A 749 -12.97 22.63 -21.18
C GLU A 749 -12.20 23.64 -22.03
N PHE A 750 -10.87 23.64 -21.96
CA PHE A 750 -10.02 24.49 -22.78
C PHE A 750 -10.24 24.28 -24.28
N LEU A 751 -10.55 23.05 -24.72
CA LEU A 751 -10.79 22.75 -26.15
C LEU A 751 -12.22 23.04 -26.61
N LEU A 752 -13.21 22.82 -25.74
CA LEU A 752 -14.63 22.87 -26.09
C LEU A 752 -15.17 24.29 -26.17
N VAL A 753 -15.91 24.62 -27.23
CA VAL A 753 -16.63 25.90 -27.36
C VAL A 753 -17.92 25.86 -26.52
N ASP A 754 -18.04 26.73 -25.51
CA ASP A 754 -19.32 26.96 -24.82
C ASP A 754 -20.25 27.84 -25.68
N LEU A 755 -21.53 27.50 -25.79
CA LEU A 755 -22.59 28.40 -26.29
C LEU A 755 -23.62 28.62 -25.18
N PRO A 756 -24.07 29.87 -24.87
CA PRO A 756 -23.61 31.19 -25.32
C PRO A 756 -23.24 32.11 -24.13
N SER A 757 -21.95 32.44 -23.99
CA SER A 757 -21.57 33.69 -23.32
C SER A 757 -21.06 34.63 -24.39
N SER A 758 -21.83 35.68 -24.67
CA SER A 758 -21.45 36.78 -25.54
C SER A 758 -20.28 37.56 -24.91
N THR A 759 -19.08 37.02 -25.02
CA THR A 759 -17.85 37.75 -24.74
C THR A 759 -16.91 37.48 -25.89
N THR A 760 -16.61 38.55 -26.62
CA THR A 760 -15.64 38.61 -27.72
C THR A 760 -14.43 37.73 -27.43
N ILE A 761 -14.26 36.69 -28.24
CA ILE A 761 -13.13 35.74 -28.18
C ILE A 761 -11.84 36.55 -28.38
N PRO A 762 -10.87 36.51 -27.44
CA PRO A 762 -9.55 37.08 -27.68
C PRO A 762 -8.90 36.33 -28.84
N THR A 763 -8.58 37.03 -29.92
CA THR A 763 -8.04 36.50 -31.19
C THR A 763 -6.60 35.97 -31.08
N GLU A 764 -6.07 35.82 -29.86
CA GLU A 764 -4.65 35.52 -29.58
C GLU A 764 -4.33 34.02 -29.37
N LEU A 765 -5.33 33.16 -29.11
CA LEU A 765 -5.12 31.74 -28.76
C LEU A 765 -5.65 30.81 -29.87
N GLN A 766 -4.84 29.85 -30.33
CA GLN A 766 -5.10 29.02 -31.51
C GLN A 766 -5.92 27.74 -31.19
N TRP A 767 -5.74 27.18 -30.00
CA TRP A 767 -6.33 25.93 -29.51
C TRP A 767 -7.45 26.13 -28.49
N HIS A 768 -7.52 27.29 -27.84
CA HIS A 768 -8.59 27.63 -26.93
C HIS A 768 -9.95 27.67 -27.66
N HIS A 769 -10.94 26.91 -27.18
CA HIS A 769 -12.26 26.76 -27.80
C HIS A 769 -12.16 26.42 -29.30
N CYS A 770 -11.26 25.51 -29.67
CA CYS A 770 -10.94 25.24 -31.08
C CYS A 770 -11.70 24.04 -31.68
N ILE A 771 -12.41 23.25 -30.86
CA ILE A 771 -13.16 22.06 -31.26
C ILE A 771 -14.56 22.13 -30.67
N THR A 772 -15.59 21.93 -31.50
CA THR A 772 -16.96 21.73 -31.01
C THR A 772 -17.20 20.26 -30.69
N ILE A 773 -18.02 19.96 -29.69
CA ILE A 773 -18.36 18.57 -29.35
C ILE A 773 -19.02 17.83 -30.54
N HIS A 774 -19.81 18.57 -31.32
CA HIS A 774 -20.41 18.07 -32.56
C HIS A 774 -19.34 17.65 -33.57
N HIS A 775 -18.34 18.50 -33.84
CA HIS A 775 -17.26 18.18 -34.77
C HIS A 775 -16.45 16.97 -34.29
N ALA A 776 -16.16 16.89 -32.99
CA ALA A 776 -15.48 15.73 -32.39
C ALA A 776 -16.26 14.42 -32.62
N HIS A 777 -17.59 14.44 -32.43
CA HIS A 777 -18.45 13.29 -32.75
C HIS A 777 -18.50 13.01 -34.26
N THR A 778 -18.51 14.02 -35.13
CA THR A 778 -18.43 13.83 -36.59
C THR A 778 -17.16 13.09 -36.99
N VAL A 779 -16.00 13.52 -36.48
CA VAL A 779 -14.72 12.85 -36.72
C VAL A 779 -14.79 11.39 -36.28
N LEU A 780 -15.22 11.11 -35.04
CA LEU A 780 -15.22 9.75 -34.53
C LEU A 780 -16.26 8.85 -35.22
N ALA A 781 -17.42 9.40 -35.62
CA ALA A 781 -18.41 8.70 -36.43
C ALA A 781 -17.84 8.29 -37.79
N GLU A 782 -17.12 9.20 -38.46
CA GLU A 782 -16.44 8.92 -39.73
C GLU A 782 -15.42 7.78 -39.60
N LEU A 783 -14.57 7.83 -38.58
CA LEU A 783 -13.55 6.81 -38.35
C LEU A 783 -14.18 5.43 -38.08
N CYS A 784 -15.20 5.36 -37.21
CA CYS A 784 -15.89 4.11 -36.90
C CYS A 784 -16.59 3.52 -38.14
N VAL A 785 -17.33 4.34 -38.89
CA VAL A 785 -18.08 3.89 -40.08
C VAL A 785 -17.12 3.45 -41.20
N ARG A 786 -16.02 4.15 -41.43
CA ARG A 786 -15.03 3.73 -42.42
C ARG A 786 -14.35 2.42 -42.03
N TYR A 787 -13.94 2.31 -40.77
CA TYR A 787 -13.31 1.10 -40.25
C TYR A 787 -14.21 -0.13 -40.39
N LEU A 788 -15.48 -0.03 -39.98
CA LEU A 788 -16.45 -1.13 -40.14
C LEU A 788 -16.70 -1.47 -41.61
N ASN A 789 -16.65 -0.50 -42.51
CA ASN A 789 -16.75 -0.77 -43.95
C ASN A 789 -15.54 -1.49 -44.54
N PHE A 790 -14.34 -1.36 -43.98
CA PHE A 790 -13.18 -2.14 -44.44
C PHE A 790 -13.41 -3.64 -44.28
N LEU A 791 -14.13 -4.06 -43.23
CA LEU A 791 -14.51 -5.47 -42.98
C LEU A 791 -15.38 -6.05 -44.10
N ASN A 792 -16.16 -5.21 -44.80
CA ASN A 792 -16.97 -5.66 -45.94
C ASN A 792 -16.11 -6.06 -47.14
N SER A 793 -14.91 -5.50 -47.27
CA SER A 793 -13.98 -5.76 -48.37
C SER A 793 -12.96 -6.86 -48.04
N ASP A 794 -12.87 -7.27 -46.77
CA ASP A 794 -11.85 -8.18 -46.27
C ASP A 794 -12.30 -9.65 -46.38
N ALA A 795 -11.54 -10.47 -47.11
CA ALA A 795 -11.93 -11.85 -47.47
C ALA A 795 -11.60 -12.90 -46.38
N SER A 796 -10.81 -12.52 -45.36
CA SER A 796 -10.07 -13.43 -44.45
C SER A 796 -10.73 -13.75 -43.10
N LEU A 797 -11.80 -13.06 -42.71
CA LEU A 797 -12.40 -13.11 -41.35
C LEU A 797 -13.06 -14.43 -40.90
N LEU A 798 -12.87 -15.56 -41.62
CA LEU A 798 -13.51 -16.84 -41.29
C LEU A 798 -12.55 -18.01 -41.03
N THR A 799 -11.23 -17.80 -41.10
CA THR A 799 -10.26 -18.89 -40.86
C THR A 799 -9.05 -18.40 -40.09
N ASP A 800 -9.18 -18.24 -38.77
CA ASP A 800 -8.11 -18.56 -37.81
C ASP A 800 -8.58 -18.24 -36.38
N THR A 801 -9.13 -19.25 -35.70
CA THR A 801 -9.34 -19.25 -34.24
C THR A 801 -8.15 -19.86 -33.48
N THR A 802 -6.98 -19.93 -34.11
CA THR A 802 -5.73 -20.40 -33.48
C THR A 802 -4.55 -19.57 -33.96
N LEU A 803 -4.24 -18.47 -33.27
CA LEU A 803 -3.00 -17.72 -33.50
C LEU A 803 -2.12 -17.76 -32.25
N GLU A 804 -0.98 -18.42 -32.42
CA GLU A 804 0.14 -18.49 -31.49
C GLU A 804 0.75 -17.10 -31.25
N ALA A 805 1.25 -16.89 -30.04
CA ALA A 805 1.86 -15.64 -29.59
C ALA A 805 3.15 -15.31 -30.36
N GLY A 806 3.02 -14.48 -31.40
CA GLY A 806 4.10 -13.75 -32.04
C GLY A 806 3.73 -12.26 -32.12
N HIS A 807 4.72 -11.38 -31.97
CA HIS A 807 4.56 -9.92 -32.04
C HIS A 807 4.01 -9.48 -33.42
N TYR A 808 2.70 -9.29 -33.52
CA TYR A 808 2.04 -8.69 -34.68
C TYR A 808 1.22 -7.47 -34.22
N ILE A 809 1.31 -6.37 -34.96
CA ILE A 809 0.52 -5.16 -34.73
C ILE A 809 -0.97 -5.50 -34.94
N ASP A 810 -1.78 -5.37 -33.89
CA ASP A 810 -3.21 -5.74 -33.93
C ASP A 810 -4.03 -4.68 -34.67
N SER A 811 -4.14 -4.84 -35.98
CA SER A 811 -4.95 -3.98 -36.84
C SER A 811 -6.45 -4.10 -36.57
N TYR A 812 -6.90 -5.10 -35.81
CA TYR A 812 -8.29 -5.30 -35.45
C TYR A 812 -8.68 -4.65 -34.10
N ALA A 813 -7.73 -4.01 -33.41
CA ALA A 813 -7.91 -3.44 -32.07
C ALA A 813 -9.09 -2.45 -31.96
N PHE A 814 -9.43 -1.71 -33.03
CA PHE A 814 -10.52 -0.72 -33.03
C PHE A 814 -11.92 -1.30 -33.28
N LEU A 815 -12.03 -2.62 -33.47
CA LEU A 815 -13.29 -3.29 -33.81
C LEU A 815 -14.33 -3.21 -32.70
N ASP A 816 -13.95 -3.57 -31.47
CA ASP A 816 -14.89 -3.57 -30.33
C ASP A 816 -15.47 -2.17 -30.07
N TYR A 817 -14.61 -1.15 -30.10
CA TYR A 817 -15.01 0.24 -29.90
C TYR A 817 -15.94 0.71 -31.03
N SER A 818 -15.52 0.54 -32.29
CA SER A 818 -16.29 1.01 -33.43
C SER A 818 -17.66 0.34 -33.52
N ALA A 819 -17.75 -0.97 -33.31
CA ALA A 819 -19.00 -1.72 -33.34
C ALA A 819 -20.01 -1.24 -32.28
N LYS A 820 -19.56 -0.91 -31.06
CA LYS A 820 -20.42 -0.49 -29.94
C LYS A 820 -20.83 0.99 -30.00
N PHE A 821 -19.92 1.87 -30.43
CA PHE A 821 -20.10 3.32 -30.26
C PHE A 821 -20.40 4.09 -31.55
N TRP A 822 -20.29 3.50 -32.75
CA TRP A 822 -20.53 4.23 -33.99
C TRP A 822 -21.92 4.87 -34.06
N GLY A 823 -22.97 4.17 -33.61
CA GLY A 823 -24.35 4.67 -33.66
C GLY A 823 -24.59 5.86 -32.73
N LEU A 824 -23.94 5.85 -31.55
CA LEU A 824 -23.92 7.00 -30.65
C LEU A 824 -23.30 8.20 -31.35
N HIS A 825 -22.07 8.04 -31.85
CA HIS A 825 -21.35 9.15 -32.50
C HIS A 825 -22.06 9.67 -33.75
N PHE A 826 -22.63 8.78 -34.55
CA PHE A 826 -23.41 9.15 -35.75
C PHE A 826 -24.63 10.01 -35.38
N ARG A 827 -25.32 9.68 -34.28
CA ARG A 827 -26.47 10.45 -33.77
C ARG A 827 -26.04 11.81 -33.23
N GLU A 828 -25.03 11.84 -32.35
CA GLU A 828 -24.54 13.09 -31.74
C GLU A 828 -23.85 14.01 -32.77
N ALA A 829 -23.36 13.46 -33.89
CA ALA A 829 -22.81 14.21 -35.01
C ALA A 829 -23.88 14.88 -35.91
N CYS A 830 -25.17 14.64 -35.67
CA CYS A 830 -26.30 15.22 -36.41
C CYS A 830 -26.08 15.32 -37.94
N ILE A 831 -25.50 14.28 -38.53
CA ILE A 831 -25.12 14.26 -39.95
C ILE A 831 -26.37 14.43 -40.80
N SER A 832 -26.45 15.52 -41.57
CA SER A 832 -27.58 15.81 -42.45
C SER A 832 -27.55 14.91 -43.69
N ASN A 833 -28.70 14.76 -44.36
CA ASN A 833 -28.82 13.99 -45.61
C ASN A 833 -27.93 14.52 -46.77
N ASP A 834 -27.32 15.70 -46.62
CA ASP A 834 -26.43 16.28 -47.64
C ASP A 834 -25.01 15.69 -47.62
N ASP A 835 -24.63 14.98 -46.53
CA ASP A 835 -23.34 14.28 -46.42
C ASP A 835 -23.45 12.85 -47.02
N ALA A 836 -23.77 12.79 -48.32
CA ALA A 836 -24.21 11.60 -49.03
C ALA A 836 -23.26 10.39 -48.91
N VAL A 837 -21.95 10.64 -48.75
CA VAL A 837 -20.94 9.58 -48.63
C VAL A 837 -21.04 8.87 -47.28
N MET A 838 -21.15 9.64 -46.18
CA MET A 838 -21.24 9.08 -44.83
C MET A 838 -22.56 8.35 -44.59
N ALA A 839 -23.67 8.90 -45.09
CA ALA A 839 -24.96 8.22 -45.05
C ALA A 839 -24.94 6.90 -45.84
N LEU A 840 -24.32 6.87 -47.02
CA LEU A 840 -24.22 5.67 -47.85
C LEU A 840 -23.30 4.60 -47.23
N LEU A 841 -22.19 5.00 -46.62
CA LEU A 841 -21.31 4.10 -45.88
C LEU A 841 -21.99 3.52 -44.63
N ALA A 842 -22.77 4.32 -43.90
CA ALA A 842 -23.55 3.84 -42.76
C ALA A 842 -24.64 2.85 -43.19
N LEU A 843 -25.35 3.14 -44.30
CA LEU A 843 -26.35 2.21 -44.87
C LEU A 843 -25.73 0.87 -45.29
N ARG A 844 -24.49 0.85 -45.80
CA ARG A 844 -23.78 -0.39 -46.13
C ARG A 844 -23.50 -1.26 -44.90
N ILE A 845 -23.17 -0.66 -43.76
CA ILE A 845 -22.96 -1.40 -42.49
C ILE A 845 -24.28 -1.95 -41.96
N CYS A 846 -25.39 -1.23 -42.17
CA CYS A 846 -26.73 -1.67 -41.78
C CYS A 846 -27.36 -2.70 -42.72
N ASN A 847 -26.70 -3.07 -43.82
CA ASN A 847 -27.23 -4.06 -44.76
C ASN A 847 -27.08 -5.47 -44.16
N PRO A 848 -28.17 -6.24 -43.97
CA PRO A 848 -28.13 -7.60 -43.43
C PRO A 848 -27.19 -8.56 -44.16
N ASP A 849 -26.95 -8.33 -45.44
CA ASP A 849 -26.07 -9.16 -46.28
C ASP A 849 -24.58 -8.76 -46.18
N SER A 850 -24.24 -7.73 -45.40
CA SER A 850 -22.88 -7.25 -45.23
C SER A 850 -22.13 -7.97 -44.09
N LYS A 851 -20.82 -8.14 -44.23
CA LYS A 851 -19.97 -8.72 -43.18
C LYS A 851 -19.90 -7.82 -41.95
N ALA A 852 -19.95 -6.50 -42.13
CA ALA A 852 -19.99 -5.54 -41.04
C ALA A 852 -21.27 -5.70 -40.21
N TYR A 853 -22.40 -6.04 -40.84
CA TYR A 853 -23.66 -6.31 -40.14
C TYR A 853 -23.59 -7.59 -39.30
N SER A 854 -23.00 -8.68 -39.81
CA SER A 854 -22.88 -9.92 -39.04
C SER A 854 -21.98 -9.78 -37.80
N VAL A 855 -20.94 -8.95 -37.86
CA VAL A 855 -20.13 -8.58 -36.69
C VAL A 855 -20.92 -7.65 -35.76
N GLY A 856 -21.71 -6.73 -36.32
CA GLY A 856 -22.63 -5.87 -35.56
C GLY A 856 -23.64 -6.67 -34.73
N VAL A 857 -24.32 -7.67 -35.30
CA VAL A 857 -25.37 -8.45 -34.60
C VAL A 857 -24.87 -9.08 -33.28
N ILE A 858 -23.59 -9.37 -33.13
CA ILE A 858 -22.98 -9.90 -31.89
C ILE A 858 -22.96 -8.85 -30.74
N PHE A 859 -22.94 -7.56 -31.07
CA PHE A 859 -22.83 -6.45 -30.12
C PHE A 859 -24.11 -5.63 -29.95
N TRP A 860 -25.16 -5.92 -30.74
CA TRP A 860 -26.44 -5.18 -30.74
C TRP A 860 -27.54 -5.88 -29.92
N THR A 861 -27.23 -7.04 -29.34
CA THR A 861 -27.97 -7.68 -28.24
C THR A 861 -27.39 -7.25 -26.91
#